data_AF-A0A0A3A3U7-F1
#
_entry.id   AF-A0A0A3A3U7-F1
#
_cell.length_a   1.000
_cell.length_b   1.000
_cell.length_c   1.000
_cell.angle_alpha   90.00
_cell.angle_beta   90.00
_cell.angle_gamma   90.00
#
_symmetry.space_group_name_H-M   'P 1'
#
loop_
_entity.id
_entity.type
_entity.pdbx_description
1 polymer ?
#
loop_
_entity_poly.entity_id
_entity_poly.type
_entity_poly.pdbx_seq_one_letter_code
_entity_poly.pdbx_strand_id
1 'polypeptide(L)'
;KAAAKEAIGQAPEAKREELNAKVDGLAPATVPEVTPIKPLAFDSESKPTVADGGNKVILNLNGKAESDHTADTFEGNKATLIFGDATSPTEKVHTLTGAGNGRIKVYNPKLDWNMSTDDDGTGTGVQQDHAPGWGYDETALQWDASRNNYNPNDYRNRFYKWTGAEDAADIILVENVRTDSVDSNTQVQGMIASEATGVEINQVRFALDTLAGGNDYIKAKGVGGHVKIKTNEGDDVIELGYMNGRKGVGVPYYDGSNQIDMGDGNDKLLVTSHSGDQDVWQRGYENGSLYYTNAKIDMGEGDNEVSIYHNIIAGAEDGSGNYIRFGSGNDKLTVGGYIRSELSDTKNRSSNIIDLGGGHDTVQVTGGLYKDYDLKFLMVSDDSSEVTFGNSIGGYSSMLMGNGADTVVVNGNAEFGSDPYYDNWVNEVFIKNMEIGATNAMYQGFYETEFKQKVSERWASANIGQRIDLGNGENTLSISGSVSKLNYRGGVDSDTVTLGATSESRFWMGDGTNTLSLGSSSSIGYSGGTGTDTITINGSVTNNSTFNIGSGDNSITIRGNAEQTWIGVSNNDQGFAQSGNDTVTIGGNFTGKGIDNEVINLGAGQDSVTISGKLQDSLIRMGDGNDSVTIRGIIDGQNRIDAGSGDDVIVTGQINSTNTHLIGGEGNDTFTVQYFRGDNQNAVSGGTGKDTLNITGFNNQFIVGYKSGWTNLWSIEEIVFKNSTGKNTIRIDETSLTEDNGKSLYIKKDQSSSTLNTVDVNVRGSETKTTQYEDRDGDGHSESYSYKVYTFSGGYKLYIEDGINII
;
A
#
# COMPACT_ATOMS: atom_id res chain seq x y z
N LYS A 1 -38.16 -16.83 -36.67
CA LYS A 1 -39.26 -17.63 -36.06
C LYS A 1 -40.00 -16.89 -34.94
N ALA A 2 -39.32 -16.30 -33.95
CA ALA A 2 -39.95 -15.60 -32.81
C ALA A 2 -40.97 -14.51 -33.24
N ALA A 3 -40.57 -13.57 -34.09
CA ALA A 3 -41.46 -12.52 -34.60
C ALA A 3 -42.72 -13.05 -35.35
N ALA A 4 -42.61 -14.20 -36.02
CA ALA A 4 -43.75 -14.82 -36.71
C ALA A 4 -44.76 -15.43 -35.72
N LYS A 5 -44.28 -16.01 -34.61
CA LYS A 5 -45.15 -16.53 -33.54
C LYS A 5 -45.87 -15.41 -32.79
N GLU A 6 -45.21 -14.28 -32.61
CA GLU A 6 -45.81 -13.08 -32.02
C GLU A 6 -46.96 -12.54 -32.88
N ALA A 7 -46.79 -12.50 -34.21
CA ALA A 7 -47.85 -12.12 -35.14
C ALA A 7 -49.03 -13.12 -35.18
N ILE A 8 -48.78 -14.42 -34.98
CA ILE A 8 -49.84 -15.45 -34.92
C ILE A 8 -50.76 -15.28 -33.71
N GLY A 9 -50.29 -14.65 -32.63
CA GLY A 9 -51.13 -14.33 -31.46
C GLY A 9 -52.36 -13.50 -31.81
N GLN A 10 -52.31 -12.72 -32.90
CA GLN A 10 -53.43 -11.90 -33.38
C GLN A 10 -54.35 -12.61 -34.39
N ALA A 11 -54.04 -13.85 -34.80
CA ALA A 11 -54.88 -14.63 -35.70
C ALA A 11 -56.09 -15.27 -34.97
N PRO A 12 -57.18 -15.63 -35.67
CA PRO A 12 -58.32 -16.33 -35.08
C PRO A 12 -57.91 -17.65 -34.39
N GLU A 13 -58.48 -17.93 -33.22
CA GLU A 13 -58.15 -19.07 -32.33
C GLU A 13 -57.99 -20.39 -33.09
N ALA A 14 -58.96 -20.73 -33.93
CA ALA A 14 -59.01 -21.99 -34.70
C ALA A 14 -57.89 -22.14 -35.75
N LYS A 15 -57.15 -21.06 -36.05
CA LYS A 15 -56.04 -21.04 -37.01
C LYS A 15 -54.68 -21.01 -36.34
N ARG A 16 -54.60 -20.66 -35.05
CA ARG A 16 -53.32 -20.47 -34.33
C ARG A 16 -52.52 -21.76 -34.26
N GLU A 17 -53.16 -22.88 -33.98
CA GLU A 17 -52.49 -24.18 -33.85
C GLU A 17 -51.89 -24.63 -35.19
N GLU A 18 -52.65 -24.52 -36.28
CA GLU A 18 -52.19 -24.81 -37.65
C GLU A 18 -51.01 -23.90 -38.06
N LEU A 19 -51.09 -22.61 -37.75
CA LEU A 19 -50.06 -21.62 -38.11
C LEU A 19 -48.79 -21.78 -37.27
N ASN A 20 -48.92 -22.07 -35.98
CA ASN A 20 -47.78 -22.37 -35.12
C ASN A 20 -47.06 -23.63 -35.57
N ALA A 21 -47.80 -24.70 -35.90
CA ALA A 21 -47.23 -25.92 -36.46
C ALA A 21 -46.46 -25.67 -37.77
N LYS A 22 -46.96 -24.76 -38.63
CA LYS A 22 -46.27 -24.35 -39.86
C LYS A 22 -44.97 -23.58 -39.57
N VAL A 23 -44.97 -22.65 -38.61
CA VAL A 23 -43.75 -21.90 -38.23
C VAL A 23 -42.72 -22.79 -37.54
N ASP A 24 -43.19 -23.76 -36.75
CA ASP A 24 -42.32 -24.74 -36.11
C ASP A 24 -41.69 -25.70 -37.11
N GLY A 25 -42.47 -26.12 -38.11
CA GLY A 25 -42.02 -26.94 -39.23
C GLY A 25 -41.11 -26.24 -40.24
N LEU A 26 -40.91 -24.92 -40.15
CA LEU A 26 -39.90 -24.24 -40.97
C LEU A 26 -38.51 -24.74 -40.55
N ALA A 27 -37.72 -25.28 -41.47
CA ALA A 27 -36.31 -25.52 -41.18
C ALA A 27 -35.63 -24.18 -40.85
N PRO A 28 -34.78 -24.08 -39.81
CA PRO A 28 -33.88 -22.93 -39.67
C PRO A 28 -33.12 -22.78 -40.98
N ALA A 29 -33.09 -21.56 -41.54
CA ALA A 29 -32.15 -21.31 -42.63
C ALA A 29 -30.74 -21.57 -42.07
N THR A 30 -30.04 -22.55 -42.62
CA THR A 30 -28.59 -22.64 -42.45
C THR A 30 -28.02 -21.41 -43.12
N VAL A 31 -27.75 -20.38 -42.32
CA VAL A 31 -26.84 -19.31 -42.72
C VAL A 31 -25.49 -20.00 -42.87
N PRO A 32 -24.83 -19.91 -44.05
CA PRO A 32 -23.47 -20.39 -44.18
C PRO A 32 -22.64 -19.79 -43.05
N GLU A 33 -21.78 -20.60 -42.43
CA GLU A 33 -20.78 -20.09 -41.52
C GLU A 33 -19.90 -19.14 -42.32
N VAL A 34 -20.12 -17.83 -42.19
CA VAL A 34 -19.23 -16.82 -42.74
C VAL A 34 -18.04 -16.82 -41.82
N THR A 35 -17.00 -17.60 -42.14
CA THR A 35 -15.71 -17.43 -41.49
C THR A 35 -15.28 -16.00 -41.80
N PRO A 36 -15.16 -15.09 -40.80
CA PRO A 36 -14.75 -13.73 -41.06
C PRO A 36 -13.40 -13.78 -41.77
N ILE A 37 -13.31 -13.13 -42.94
CA ILE A 37 -12.02 -12.95 -43.59
C ILE A 37 -11.25 -11.99 -42.69
N LYS A 38 -10.32 -12.52 -41.88
CA LYS A 38 -9.39 -11.69 -41.11
C LYS A 38 -8.55 -10.88 -42.11
N PRO A 39 -8.53 -9.53 -42.00
CA PRO A 39 -7.63 -8.72 -42.81
C PRO A 39 -6.18 -9.16 -42.63
N LEU A 40 -5.38 -9.03 -43.68
CA LEU A 40 -3.93 -9.21 -43.58
C LEU A 40 -3.38 -8.29 -42.49
N ALA A 41 -2.64 -8.87 -41.54
CA ALA A 41 -1.94 -8.15 -40.49
C ALA A 41 -0.58 -8.81 -40.21
N PHE A 42 0.35 -8.03 -39.68
CA PHE A 42 1.63 -8.51 -39.20
C PHE A 42 1.42 -9.32 -37.90
N ASP A 43 2.12 -10.46 -37.77
CA ASP A 43 2.15 -11.22 -36.53
C ASP A 43 3.22 -10.62 -35.60
N SER A 44 2.80 -9.64 -34.79
CA SER A 44 3.68 -8.84 -33.93
C SER A 44 4.45 -9.67 -32.89
N GLU A 45 3.92 -10.84 -32.50
CA GLU A 45 4.59 -11.80 -31.61
C GLU A 45 5.82 -12.44 -32.25
N SER A 46 5.86 -12.52 -33.59
CA SER A 46 6.88 -13.29 -34.30
C SER A 46 8.22 -12.56 -34.48
N LYS A 47 8.27 -11.27 -34.12
CA LYS A 47 9.38 -10.29 -34.26
C LYS A 47 10.02 -10.25 -35.66
N PRO A 48 10.02 -9.09 -36.34
CA PRO A 48 10.63 -8.98 -37.66
C PRO A 48 12.15 -9.12 -37.58
N THR A 49 12.74 -9.76 -38.59
CA THR A 49 14.20 -9.92 -38.68
C THR A 49 14.74 -9.06 -39.81
N VAL A 50 15.75 -8.26 -39.52
CA VAL A 50 16.53 -7.54 -40.53
C VAL A 50 17.88 -8.21 -40.71
N ALA A 51 18.33 -8.33 -41.95
CA ALA A 51 19.57 -8.98 -42.33
C ALA A 51 20.29 -8.23 -43.45
N ASP A 52 21.51 -8.68 -43.78
CA ASP A 52 22.31 -8.17 -44.89
C ASP A 52 22.52 -6.65 -44.85
N GLY A 53 22.67 -6.07 -43.65
CA GLY A 53 22.88 -4.64 -43.43
C GLY A 53 21.68 -3.77 -43.82
N GLY A 54 20.46 -4.24 -43.55
CA GLY A 54 19.22 -3.52 -43.86
C GLY A 54 18.64 -3.81 -45.24
N ASN A 55 19.29 -4.63 -46.06
CA ASN A 55 18.80 -4.95 -47.41
C ASN A 55 17.73 -6.06 -47.44
N LYS A 56 17.51 -6.74 -46.32
CA LYS A 56 16.61 -7.88 -46.24
C LYS A 56 15.77 -7.81 -44.98
N VAL A 57 14.45 -7.84 -45.13
CA VAL A 57 13.49 -7.89 -44.01
C VAL A 57 12.67 -9.17 -44.11
N ILE A 58 12.47 -9.85 -42.98
CA ILE A 58 11.69 -11.08 -42.89
C ILE A 58 10.55 -10.86 -41.90
N LEU A 59 9.32 -11.07 -42.35
CA LEU A 59 8.09 -10.91 -41.57
C LEU A 59 7.29 -12.21 -41.58
N ASN A 60 6.59 -12.50 -40.47
CA ASN A 60 5.50 -13.49 -40.49
C ASN A 60 4.17 -12.75 -40.46
N LEU A 61 3.24 -13.22 -41.29
CA LEU A 61 1.94 -12.61 -41.51
C LEU A 61 0.83 -13.56 -41.03
N ASN A 62 -0.34 -13.00 -40.70
CA ASN A 62 -1.50 -13.82 -40.35
C ASN A 62 -2.15 -14.54 -41.56
N GLY A 63 -1.67 -14.26 -42.79
CA GLY A 63 -2.21 -14.80 -44.02
C GLY A 63 -1.29 -14.60 -45.22
N LYS A 64 -1.77 -15.02 -46.40
CA LYS A 64 -1.06 -14.80 -47.66
C LYS A 64 -1.10 -13.34 -48.07
N ALA A 65 -0.01 -12.86 -48.65
CA ALA A 65 0.13 -11.51 -49.17
C ALA A 65 0.82 -11.50 -50.54
N GLU A 66 0.63 -10.38 -51.26
CA GLU A 66 1.39 -9.99 -52.45
C GLU A 66 2.13 -8.69 -52.16
N SER A 67 3.27 -8.46 -52.81
CA SER A 67 4.06 -7.23 -52.70
C SER A 67 3.99 -6.42 -54.00
N ASP A 68 4.08 -5.09 -53.88
CA ASP A 68 4.32 -4.18 -55.00
C ASP A 68 5.74 -4.29 -55.59
N HIS A 69 6.66 -5.00 -54.92
CA HIS A 69 8.02 -5.24 -55.37
C HIS A 69 8.24 -6.69 -55.82
N THR A 70 8.66 -6.85 -57.08
CA THR A 70 8.86 -8.19 -57.69
C THR A 70 10.03 -9.00 -57.13
N ALA A 71 10.94 -8.35 -56.39
CA ALA A 71 12.07 -9.01 -55.75
C ALA A 71 11.68 -9.71 -54.43
N ASP A 72 10.53 -9.35 -53.88
CA ASP A 72 10.03 -9.92 -52.63
C ASP A 72 9.49 -11.33 -52.85
N THR A 73 9.67 -12.19 -51.85
CA THR A 73 9.29 -13.61 -51.94
C THR A 73 8.45 -14.03 -50.76
N PHE A 74 7.55 -15.00 -50.99
CA PHE A 74 6.61 -15.49 -49.98
C PHE A 74 6.72 -17.01 -49.86
N GLU A 75 7.00 -17.50 -48.65
CA GLU A 75 6.95 -18.91 -48.29
C GLU A 75 5.80 -19.15 -47.31
N GLY A 76 4.62 -19.46 -47.84
CA GLY A 76 3.39 -19.53 -47.05
C GLY A 76 2.99 -18.14 -46.52
N ASN A 77 3.05 -17.97 -45.20
CA ASN A 77 2.75 -16.71 -44.51
C ASN A 77 4.01 -15.88 -44.20
N LYS A 78 5.19 -16.37 -44.57
CA LYS A 78 6.46 -15.70 -44.34
C LYS A 78 6.83 -14.84 -45.55
N ALA A 79 6.94 -13.53 -45.36
CA ALA A 79 7.40 -12.59 -46.37
C ALA A 79 8.90 -12.32 -46.20
N THR A 80 9.64 -12.32 -47.30
CA THR A 80 11.04 -11.89 -47.35
C THR A 80 11.14 -10.74 -48.34
N LEU A 81 11.37 -9.54 -47.83
CA LEU A 81 11.43 -8.29 -48.58
C LEU A 81 12.88 -7.91 -48.86
N ILE A 82 13.16 -7.45 -50.08
CA ILE A 82 14.51 -7.13 -50.55
C ILE A 82 14.58 -5.65 -50.90
N PHE A 83 15.25 -4.87 -50.06
CA PHE A 83 15.37 -3.42 -50.20
C PHE A 83 16.65 -3.01 -50.95
N GLY A 84 16.51 -2.08 -51.90
CA GLY A 84 17.59 -1.37 -52.56
C GLY A 84 18.07 -0.12 -51.80
N ASP A 85 18.67 0.83 -52.53
CA ASP A 85 19.20 2.09 -51.97
C ASP A 85 18.06 2.98 -51.44
N ALA A 86 18.15 3.41 -50.16
CA ALA A 86 17.13 4.21 -49.50
C ALA A 86 16.95 5.62 -50.10
N THR A 87 17.91 6.10 -50.89
CA THR A 87 17.79 7.35 -51.66
C THR A 87 16.90 7.22 -52.89
N SER A 88 16.66 5.98 -53.36
CA SER A 88 15.78 5.72 -54.51
C SER A 88 14.31 5.90 -54.10
N PRO A 89 13.52 6.75 -54.80
CA PRO A 89 12.11 6.96 -54.47
C PRO A 89 11.24 5.69 -54.49
N THR A 90 11.63 4.67 -55.25
CA THR A 90 10.90 3.40 -55.34
C THR A 90 11.28 2.43 -54.24
N GLU A 91 12.44 2.56 -53.61
CA GLU A 91 12.97 1.59 -52.64
C GLU A 91 12.71 2.02 -51.19
N LYS A 92 11.96 3.11 -50.97
CA LYS A 92 11.73 3.65 -49.62
C LYS A 92 10.73 2.85 -48.81
N VAL A 93 9.75 2.21 -49.46
CA VAL A 93 8.66 1.49 -48.81
C VAL A 93 8.17 0.37 -49.71
N HIS A 94 7.97 -0.81 -49.14
CA HIS A 94 7.31 -1.93 -49.80
C HIS A 94 5.89 -2.07 -49.22
N THR A 95 4.90 -2.26 -50.08
CA THR A 95 3.50 -2.42 -49.67
C THR A 95 3.04 -3.85 -49.87
N LEU A 96 2.66 -4.50 -48.78
CA LEU A 96 2.05 -5.82 -48.81
C LEU A 96 0.53 -5.68 -48.80
N THR A 97 -0.15 -6.50 -49.61
CA THR A 97 -1.62 -6.52 -49.69
C THR A 97 -2.11 -7.96 -49.57
N GLY A 98 -3.22 -8.17 -48.88
CA GLY A 98 -3.74 -9.52 -48.68
C GLY A 98 -5.25 -9.56 -48.44
N ALA A 99 -5.68 -10.63 -47.77
CA ALA A 99 -7.09 -10.89 -47.52
C ALA A 99 -7.76 -9.72 -46.77
N GLY A 100 -9.07 -9.54 -46.97
CA GLY A 100 -9.88 -8.56 -46.24
C GLY A 100 -9.50 -7.10 -46.48
N ASN A 101 -8.81 -6.79 -47.59
CA ASN A 101 -8.20 -5.48 -47.88
C ASN A 101 -7.14 -5.03 -46.87
N GLY A 102 -6.59 -5.96 -46.07
CA GLY A 102 -5.48 -5.64 -45.17
C GLY A 102 -4.22 -5.24 -45.96
N ARG A 103 -3.53 -4.22 -45.48
CA ARG A 103 -2.33 -3.63 -46.09
C ARG A 103 -1.28 -3.43 -45.00
N ILE A 104 -0.03 -3.63 -45.36
CA ILE A 104 1.12 -3.42 -44.47
C ILE A 104 2.18 -2.66 -45.28
N LYS A 105 2.67 -1.56 -44.76
CA LYS A 105 3.80 -0.83 -45.32
C LYS A 105 5.05 -1.10 -44.52
N VAL A 106 6.12 -1.48 -45.22
CA VAL A 106 7.41 -1.77 -44.60
C VAL A 106 8.41 -0.78 -45.14
N TYR A 107 8.90 0.08 -44.25
CA TYR A 107 9.83 1.15 -44.60
C TYR A 107 11.25 0.58 -44.68
N ASN A 108 12.02 1.10 -45.64
CA ASN A 108 13.40 0.65 -45.86
C ASN A 108 14.22 0.87 -44.58
N PRO A 109 14.90 -0.17 -44.05
CA PRO A 109 15.57 -0.06 -42.76
C PRO A 109 16.73 0.95 -42.68
N LYS A 110 17.16 1.45 -43.83
CA LYS A 110 18.29 2.37 -43.99
C LYS A 110 17.83 3.82 -44.20
N LEU A 111 16.56 4.12 -43.92
CA LEU A 111 16.05 5.50 -43.92
C LEU A 111 16.51 6.25 -42.67
N ASP A 112 16.61 7.56 -42.78
CA ASP A 112 17.04 8.43 -41.68
C ASP A 112 15.88 8.88 -40.78
N TRP A 113 16.08 8.71 -39.47
CA TRP A 113 15.11 9.01 -38.40
C TRP A 113 15.69 9.88 -37.28
N ASN A 114 16.91 10.42 -37.46
CA ASN A 114 17.54 11.35 -36.53
C ASN A 114 17.46 12.78 -37.08
N MET A 115 16.78 13.68 -36.40
CA MET A 115 16.53 15.04 -36.88
C MET A 115 17.49 16.07 -36.26
N SER A 116 18.14 16.85 -37.10
CA SER A 116 19.02 17.97 -36.74
C SER A 116 18.59 19.25 -37.46
N THR A 117 19.21 20.39 -37.13
CA THR A 117 18.95 21.64 -37.86
C THR A 117 19.46 21.64 -39.30
N ASP A 118 20.35 20.70 -39.64
CA ASP A 118 20.93 20.55 -40.97
C ASP A 118 19.99 19.77 -41.91
N ASP A 119 18.95 19.14 -41.36
CA ASP A 119 17.91 18.42 -42.08
C ASP A 119 16.79 19.36 -42.56
N ASP A 120 17.11 20.58 -42.98
CA ASP A 120 16.13 21.60 -43.39
C ASP A 120 15.79 21.63 -44.89
N GLY A 121 16.48 20.81 -45.68
CA GLY A 121 16.17 20.59 -47.10
C GLY A 121 16.49 21.73 -48.03
N THR A 122 17.23 22.73 -47.54
CA THR A 122 17.59 23.90 -48.34
C THR A 122 18.97 23.80 -49.02
N GLY A 123 19.75 22.75 -48.71
CA GLY A 123 21.08 22.49 -49.27
C GLY A 123 21.08 21.54 -50.48
N THR A 124 22.02 21.75 -51.42
CA THR A 124 22.26 20.81 -52.53
C THR A 124 22.93 19.54 -52.03
N GLY A 125 22.22 18.41 -52.04
CA GLY A 125 22.79 17.07 -51.83
C GLY A 125 22.47 16.36 -50.51
N VAL A 126 21.58 16.90 -49.68
CA VAL A 126 21.16 16.31 -48.39
C VAL A 126 19.62 16.26 -48.38
N GLN A 127 19.01 15.21 -47.81
CA GLN A 127 17.57 14.83 -47.81
C GLN A 127 17.03 13.89 -48.90
N GLN A 128 17.76 12.87 -49.33
CA GLN A 128 17.15 11.83 -50.18
C GLN A 128 16.75 10.57 -49.42
N ASP A 129 17.13 10.45 -48.16
CA ASP A 129 17.08 9.25 -47.33
C ASP A 129 16.03 9.30 -46.20
N HIS A 130 15.25 10.38 -46.05
CA HIS A 130 14.08 10.37 -45.17
C HIS A 130 12.96 9.49 -45.72
N ALA A 131 12.14 8.95 -44.81
CA ALA A 131 10.96 8.16 -45.14
C ALA A 131 9.90 8.97 -45.93
N PRO A 132 9.11 8.32 -46.81
CA PRO A 132 7.92 8.94 -47.40
C PRO A 132 6.96 9.35 -46.28
N GLY A 133 6.36 10.55 -46.38
CA GLY A 133 5.52 11.11 -45.30
C GLY A 133 6.25 12.12 -44.40
N TRP A 134 7.54 12.34 -44.63
CA TRP A 134 8.32 13.37 -43.93
C TRP A 134 7.91 14.80 -44.31
N GLY A 135 7.94 15.70 -43.34
CA GLY A 135 7.66 17.12 -43.49
C GLY A 135 7.91 17.91 -42.21
N TYR A 136 7.22 19.05 -42.09
CA TYR A 136 7.34 19.98 -40.96
C TYR A 136 6.06 20.02 -40.13
N ASP A 137 6.19 20.04 -38.81
CA ASP A 137 5.07 20.26 -37.90
C ASP A 137 4.72 21.75 -37.80
N GLU A 138 4.03 22.24 -38.82
CA GLU A 138 3.56 23.63 -38.89
C GLU A 138 2.61 23.97 -37.73
N THR A 139 1.81 23.01 -37.26
CA THR A 139 0.85 23.26 -36.17
C THR A 139 1.58 23.54 -34.87
N ALA A 140 2.54 22.70 -34.49
CA ALA A 140 3.37 22.93 -33.32
C ALA A 140 4.21 24.21 -33.44
N LEU A 141 4.78 24.46 -34.62
CA LEU A 141 5.58 25.67 -34.89
C LEU A 141 4.77 26.96 -34.70
N GLN A 142 3.57 27.03 -35.28
CA GLN A 142 2.70 28.22 -35.16
C GLN A 142 2.21 28.41 -33.72
N TRP A 143 1.93 27.31 -33.01
CA TRP A 143 1.52 27.36 -31.61
C TRP A 143 2.61 27.97 -30.73
N ASP A 144 3.86 27.52 -30.87
CA ASP A 144 4.99 28.00 -30.06
C ASP A 144 5.34 29.46 -30.40
N ALA A 145 5.37 29.80 -31.69
CA ALA A 145 5.65 31.16 -32.15
C ALA A 145 4.67 32.19 -31.56
N SER A 146 3.38 31.82 -31.47
CA SER A 146 2.35 32.70 -30.92
C SER A 146 2.52 33.00 -29.42
N ARG A 147 3.18 32.12 -28.66
CA ARG A 147 3.37 32.24 -27.21
C ARG A 147 4.72 32.82 -26.82
N ASN A 148 5.74 32.60 -27.65
CA ASN A 148 7.10 33.05 -27.40
C ASN A 148 7.49 34.31 -28.21
N ASN A 149 6.55 34.85 -29.01
CA ASN A 149 6.71 36.11 -29.75
C ASN A 149 7.93 36.11 -30.69
N TYR A 150 8.11 35.03 -31.46
CA TYR A 150 9.13 34.92 -32.51
C TYR A 150 8.49 34.66 -33.89
N ASN A 151 9.25 34.85 -34.96
CA ASN A 151 8.80 34.57 -36.33
C ASN A 151 8.94 33.06 -36.66
N PRO A 152 7.85 32.34 -37.01
CA PRO A 152 7.87 30.91 -37.30
C PRO A 152 8.96 30.48 -38.29
N ASN A 153 9.21 31.28 -39.32
CA ASN A 153 10.17 30.94 -40.38
C ASN A 153 11.61 30.82 -39.88
N ASP A 154 11.96 31.48 -38.78
CA ASP A 154 13.33 31.48 -38.24
C ASP A 154 13.66 30.16 -37.52
N TYR A 155 12.65 29.33 -37.20
CA TYR A 155 12.77 28.11 -36.40
C TYR A 155 12.12 26.90 -37.06
N ARG A 156 11.71 27.01 -38.33
CA ARG A 156 10.99 25.95 -39.04
C ARG A 156 11.79 24.65 -39.12
N ASN A 157 13.13 24.73 -39.26
CA ASN A 157 14.07 23.61 -39.24
C ASN A 157 14.28 22.95 -37.86
N ARG A 158 13.29 23.09 -36.96
CA ARG A 158 13.30 22.50 -35.62
C ARG A 158 12.01 21.77 -35.31
N PHE A 159 11.07 21.74 -36.25
CA PHE A 159 9.75 21.14 -36.07
C PHE A 159 9.52 20.15 -37.21
N TYR A 160 9.99 18.92 -37.01
CA TYR A 160 9.87 17.84 -37.99
C TYR A 160 8.66 16.97 -37.68
N LYS A 161 7.98 16.51 -38.73
CA LYS A 161 6.90 15.53 -38.64
C LYS A 161 7.11 14.43 -39.66
N TRP A 162 6.80 13.20 -39.28
CA TRP A 162 6.54 12.11 -40.19
C TRP A 162 5.11 11.61 -39.98
N THR A 163 4.39 11.37 -41.08
CA THR A 163 3.06 10.77 -41.08
C THR A 163 3.06 9.46 -41.85
N GLY A 164 2.56 8.42 -41.19
CA GLY A 164 2.33 7.09 -41.72
C GLY A 164 1.12 6.99 -42.63
N ALA A 165 0.58 5.79 -42.74
CA ALA A 165 -0.45 5.47 -43.72
C ALA A 165 -1.79 5.09 -43.07
N GLU A 166 -2.78 5.98 -43.17
CA GLU A 166 -4.14 5.79 -42.63
C GLU A 166 -4.87 4.49 -43.04
N ASP A 167 -4.37 3.77 -44.04
CA ASP A 167 -4.99 2.57 -44.61
C ASP A 167 -4.14 1.29 -44.49
N ALA A 168 -3.02 1.33 -43.76
CA ALA A 168 -2.08 0.22 -43.66
C ALA A 168 -1.24 0.29 -42.38
N ALA A 169 -1.04 -0.85 -41.72
CA ALA A 169 -0.07 -0.96 -40.63
C ALA A 169 1.35 -0.59 -41.11
N ASP A 170 2.06 0.19 -40.30
CA ASP A 170 3.38 0.73 -40.58
C ASP A 170 4.46 -0.06 -39.80
N ILE A 171 5.38 -0.68 -40.54
CA ILE A 171 6.51 -1.45 -40.01
C ILE A 171 7.79 -0.64 -40.20
N ILE A 172 8.30 -0.06 -39.11
CA ILE A 172 9.47 0.80 -39.06
C ILE A 172 10.61 0.07 -38.36
N LEU A 173 11.65 -0.29 -39.11
CA LEU A 173 12.82 -1.01 -38.58
C LEU A 173 14.06 -0.16 -38.79
N VAL A 174 14.54 0.53 -37.75
CA VAL A 174 15.67 1.46 -37.86
C VAL A 174 16.98 0.71 -37.58
N GLU A 175 17.73 0.42 -38.65
CA GLU A 175 18.99 -0.31 -38.54
C GLU A 175 20.16 0.57 -38.12
N ASN A 176 21.16 -0.05 -37.48
CA ASN A 176 22.42 0.60 -37.12
C ASN A 176 23.34 0.72 -38.34
N VAL A 177 22.88 1.49 -39.32
CA VAL A 177 23.58 1.79 -40.56
C VAL A 177 23.81 3.29 -40.68
N ARG A 178 24.79 3.65 -41.49
CA ARG A 178 25.06 5.03 -41.82
C ARG A 178 24.02 5.54 -42.83
N THR A 179 23.18 6.48 -42.40
CA THR A 179 22.18 7.16 -43.22
C THR A 179 22.77 8.43 -43.83
N ASP A 180 23.34 9.32 -42.99
CA ASP A 180 24.03 10.52 -43.47
C ASP A 180 25.52 10.30 -43.81
N SER A 181 25.94 10.85 -44.95
CA SER A 181 27.29 10.83 -45.51
C SER A 181 28.35 11.54 -44.65
N VAL A 182 27.95 12.34 -43.65
CA VAL A 182 28.88 13.07 -42.77
C VAL A 182 29.12 12.41 -41.41
N ASP A 183 28.22 11.56 -40.89
CA ASP A 183 28.38 11.03 -39.53
C ASP A 183 28.86 9.57 -39.51
N SER A 184 30.01 9.33 -38.87
CA SER A 184 30.56 7.98 -38.62
C SER A 184 30.32 7.53 -37.18
N ASN A 185 29.58 8.34 -36.40
CA ASN A 185 29.26 8.10 -35.01
C ASN A 185 28.21 6.99 -34.90
N THR A 186 28.64 5.81 -34.48
CA THR A 186 27.76 4.67 -34.23
C THR A 186 26.80 4.90 -33.06
N GLN A 187 26.99 5.96 -32.27
CA GLN A 187 26.11 6.29 -31.16
C GLN A 187 24.76 6.86 -31.62
N VAL A 188 24.71 7.55 -32.78
CA VAL A 188 23.49 8.15 -33.34
C VAL A 188 22.81 7.27 -34.40
N GLN A 189 23.54 6.33 -35.00
CA GLN A 189 23.00 5.39 -35.98
C GLN A 189 21.95 4.47 -35.32
N GLY A 190 20.86 4.18 -36.04
CA GLY A 190 19.77 3.35 -35.54
C GLY A 190 18.80 4.04 -34.58
N MET A 191 18.94 5.36 -34.36
CA MET A 191 18.12 6.11 -33.40
C MET A 191 16.92 6.77 -34.09
N ILE A 192 15.80 6.84 -33.36
CA ILE A 192 14.71 7.77 -33.66
C ILE A 192 14.90 8.95 -32.71
N ALA A 193 15.41 10.07 -33.22
CA ALA A 193 15.91 11.11 -32.32
C ALA A 193 15.75 12.54 -32.86
N SER A 194 15.92 13.49 -31.96
CA SER A 194 16.13 14.89 -32.30
C SER A 194 17.32 15.48 -31.54
N GLU A 195 18.18 16.22 -32.24
CA GLU A 195 19.40 16.77 -31.66
C GLU A 195 19.16 18.00 -30.77
N ALA A 196 19.85 18.01 -29.63
CA ALA A 196 19.80 19.10 -28.67
C ALA A 196 20.60 20.31 -29.17
N THR A 197 19.88 21.31 -29.68
CA THR A 197 20.48 22.59 -30.11
C THR A 197 19.91 23.77 -29.32
N GLY A 198 20.78 24.59 -28.71
CA GLY A 198 20.36 25.83 -28.03
C GLY A 198 19.77 25.62 -26.62
N VAL A 199 18.74 26.41 -26.29
CA VAL A 199 17.98 26.34 -25.02
C VAL A 199 16.67 25.56 -25.22
N GLU A 200 16.04 25.12 -24.13
CA GLU A 200 14.87 24.21 -24.14
C GLU A 200 13.74 24.57 -25.11
N ILE A 201 13.36 25.86 -25.18
CA ILE A 201 12.30 26.35 -26.07
C ILE A 201 12.65 26.25 -27.57
N ASN A 202 13.91 25.96 -27.88
CA ASN A 202 14.54 26.13 -29.19
C ASN A 202 15.22 24.83 -29.68
N GLN A 203 14.98 23.70 -29.02
CA GLN A 203 15.52 22.41 -29.43
C GLN A 203 14.77 21.81 -30.63
N VAL A 204 15.42 20.92 -31.39
CA VAL A 204 14.80 20.19 -32.50
C VAL A 204 13.76 19.22 -31.96
N ARG A 205 12.62 19.12 -32.64
CA ARG A 205 11.48 18.26 -32.30
C ARG A 205 11.14 17.37 -33.47
N PHE A 206 10.74 16.15 -33.16
CA PHE A 206 10.31 15.19 -34.16
C PHE A 206 9.02 14.49 -33.71
N ALA A 207 7.95 14.66 -34.48
CA ALA A 207 6.70 13.95 -34.30
C ALA A 207 6.56 12.82 -35.33
N LEU A 208 6.53 11.57 -34.88
CA LEU A 208 6.27 10.38 -35.66
C LEU A 208 4.84 9.92 -35.33
N ASP A 209 3.99 9.85 -36.35
CA ASP A 209 2.57 9.53 -36.22
C ASP A 209 2.19 8.53 -37.30
N THR A 210 1.97 7.26 -36.94
CA THR A 210 1.62 6.19 -37.89
C THR A 210 0.21 6.37 -38.47
N LEU A 211 -0.62 7.19 -37.82
CA LEU A 211 -2.05 7.37 -38.09
C LEU A 211 -2.82 6.06 -37.84
N ALA A 212 -3.93 5.89 -38.54
CA ALA A 212 -4.71 4.66 -38.52
C ALA A 212 -4.05 3.59 -39.40
N GLY A 213 -4.43 2.32 -39.26
CA GLY A 213 -3.90 1.27 -40.14
C GLY A 213 -3.90 -0.14 -39.55
N GLY A 214 -4.18 -0.25 -38.24
CA GLY A 214 -4.04 -1.48 -37.46
C GLY A 214 -2.59 -1.67 -36.99
N ASN A 215 -2.29 -2.88 -36.51
CA ASN A 215 -1.10 -3.19 -35.70
C ASN A 215 0.24 -2.73 -36.31
N ASP A 216 0.78 -1.65 -35.77
CA ASP A 216 2.07 -1.06 -36.11
C ASP A 216 3.23 -1.77 -35.41
N TYR A 217 4.41 -1.67 -36.01
CA TYR A 217 5.62 -2.20 -35.39
C TYR A 217 6.82 -1.28 -35.59
N ILE A 218 7.39 -0.80 -34.49
CA ILE A 218 8.56 0.07 -34.49
C ILE A 218 9.71 -0.62 -33.77
N LYS A 219 10.87 -0.68 -34.41
CA LYS A 219 12.11 -1.14 -33.77
C LYS A 219 13.25 -0.20 -34.04
N ALA A 220 13.98 0.18 -32.99
CA ALA A 220 15.12 1.07 -33.09
C ALA A 220 16.19 0.76 -32.02
N LYS A 221 17.42 1.23 -32.26
CA LYS A 221 18.49 1.23 -31.25
C LYS A 221 18.05 1.98 -29.98
N GLY A 222 17.32 3.08 -30.15
CA GLY A 222 16.74 3.83 -29.06
C GLY A 222 16.03 5.09 -29.52
N VAL A 223 15.47 5.81 -28.54
CA VAL A 223 14.83 7.11 -28.72
C VAL A 223 15.56 8.17 -27.90
N GLY A 224 15.69 9.40 -28.43
CA GLY A 224 16.34 10.49 -27.72
C GLY A 224 15.86 11.87 -28.16
N GLY A 225 15.94 12.85 -27.26
CA GLY A 225 15.52 14.24 -27.55
C GLY A 225 14.02 14.45 -27.46
N HIS A 226 13.53 15.55 -28.03
CA HIS A 226 12.10 15.87 -28.11
C HIS A 226 11.40 15.11 -29.24
N VAL A 227 11.28 13.80 -29.04
CA VAL A 227 10.56 12.91 -29.94
C VAL A 227 9.17 12.62 -29.38
N LYS A 228 8.14 12.66 -30.23
CA LYS A 228 6.81 12.12 -29.96
C LYS A 228 6.52 10.99 -30.94
N ILE A 229 6.17 9.81 -30.44
CA ILE A 229 5.74 8.65 -31.24
C ILE A 229 4.27 8.40 -30.92
N LYS A 230 3.43 8.28 -31.95
CA LYS A 230 2.01 7.94 -31.86
C LYS A 230 1.71 6.73 -32.75
N THR A 231 1.12 5.68 -32.18
CA THR A 231 0.68 4.48 -32.94
C THR A 231 -0.85 4.39 -33.12
N ASN A 232 -1.61 5.13 -32.32
CA ASN A 232 -3.05 5.38 -32.46
C ASN A 232 -3.95 4.15 -32.20
N GLU A 233 -4.08 3.20 -33.12
CA GLU A 233 -5.00 2.07 -32.92
C GLU A 233 -4.44 0.75 -33.44
N GLY A 234 -4.77 -0.34 -32.74
CA GLY A 234 -4.29 -1.68 -33.07
C GLY A 234 -3.48 -2.25 -31.94
N ASP A 235 -3.13 -3.55 -32.01
CA ASP A 235 -2.21 -4.13 -31.03
C ASP A 235 -0.76 -3.85 -31.47
N ASP A 236 -0.24 -2.69 -31.06
CA ASP A 236 1.01 -2.13 -31.55
C ASP A 236 2.21 -2.56 -30.72
N VAL A 237 3.40 -2.61 -31.34
CA VAL A 237 4.64 -2.98 -30.63
C VAL A 237 5.77 -2.02 -30.95
N ILE A 238 6.37 -1.47 -29.89
CA ILE A 238 7.62 -0.71 -29.96
C ILE A 238 8.74 -1.47 -29.25
N GLU A 239 9.81 -1.80 -29.96
CA GLU A 239 11.04 -2.41 -29.43
C GLU A 239 12.21 -1.42 -29.48
N LEU A 240 12.67 -0.96 -28.31
CA LEU A 240 13.81 -0.04 -28.18
C LEU A 240 14.98 -0.73 -27.49
N GLY A 241 16.21 -0.36 -27.84
CA GLY A 241 17.38 -0.74 -27.06
C GLY A 241 17.46 0.04 -25.74
N TYR A 242 17.22 1.36 -25.78
CA TYR A 242 17.19 2.25 -24.62
C TYR A 242 16.50 3.58 -24.96
N MET A 243 16.22 4.40 -23.96
CA MET A 243 15.74 5.78 -24.09
C MET A 243 16.74 6.74 -23.45
N ASN A 244 16.99 7.88 -24.09
CA ASN A 244 18.03 8.83 -23.70
C ASN A 244 17.47 10.22 -23.38
N GLY A 245 17.69 10.69 -22.15
CA GLY A 245 17.38 12.06 -21.73
C GLY A 245 18.60 12.86 -21.28
N ARG A 246 19.79 12.55 -21.84
CA ARG A 246 21.03 13.20 -21.42
C ARG A 246 21.95 13.48 -22.60
N LYS A 247 22.57 14.66 -22.58
CA LYS A 247 23.70 15.01 -23.46
C LYS A 247 25.02 15.10 -22.68
N GLY A 248 26.14 14.70 -23.29
CA GLY A 248 27.45 14.78 -22.65
C GLY A 248 28.56 14.06 -23.40
N VAL A 249 29.76 14.03 -22.82
CA VAL A 249 30.89 13.29 -23.40
C VAL A 249 30.60 11.79 -23.34
N GLY A 250 30.64 11.12 -24.49
CA GLY A 250 30.36 9.68 -24.61
C GLY A 250 28.87 9.34 -24.75
N VAL A 251 28.02 10.35 -24.86
CA VAL A 251 26.56 10.22 -25.03
C VAL A 251 26.15 11.04 -26.25
N PRO A 252 25.21 10.56 -27.07
CA PRO A 252 24.60 11.39 -28.11
C PRO A 252 24.10 12.73 -27.56
N TYR A 253 24.10 13.78 -28.38
CA TYR A 253 23.56 15.09 -28.01
C TYR A 253 22.04 15.09 -28.07
N TYR A 254 21.39 14.22 -27.30
CA TYR A 254 19.94 14.09 -27.18
C TYR A 254 19.53 14.47 -25.77
N ASP A 255 18.69 15.49 -25.63
CA ASP A 255 18.23 15.99 -24.34
C ASP A 255 16.78 16.43 -24.48
N GLY A 256 15.99 16.32 -23.41
CA GLY A 256 14.58 16.65 -23.41
C GLY A 256 13.64 15.45 -23.35
N SER A 257 12.34 15.77 -23.38
CA SER A 257 11.27 14.84 -23.08
C SER A 257 10.83 13.98 -24.28
N ASN A 258 11.14 12.68 -24.22
CA ASN A 258 10.62 11.66 -25.13
C ASN A 258 9.15 11.35 -24.79
N GLN A 259 8.29 11.17 -25.78
CA GLN A 259 6.88 10.84 -25.56
C GLN A 259 6.44 9.70 -26.49
N ILE A 260 5.79 8.70 -25.93
CA ILE A 260 5.19 7.57 -26.63
C ILE A 260 3.70 7.57 -26.26
N ASP A 261 2.84 7.39 -27.24
CA ASP A 261 1.38 7.38 -27.13
C ASP A 261 0.85 6.25 -28.01
N MET A 262 0.44 5.15 -27.40
CA MET A 262 0.13 3.91 -28.11
C MET A 262 -1.35 3.82 -28.53
N GLY A 263 -2.26 4.38 -27.73
CA GLY A 263 -3.66 4.55 -28.09
C GLY A 263 -4.55 3.35 -27.73
N ASP A 264 -5.46 2.95 -28.62
CA ASP A 264 -6.42 1.87 -28.33
C ASP A 264 -5.86 0.51 -28.82
N GLY A 265 -5.70 -0.48 -27.92
CA GLY A 265 -5.21 -1.81 -28.29
C GLY A 265 -4.49 -2.54 -27.16
N ASN A 266 -4.02 -3.77 -27.40
CA ASN A 266 -3.17 -4.48 -26.44
C ASN A 266 -1.70 -4.24 -26.80
N ASP A 267 -1.19 -3.10 -26.38
CA ASP A 267 0.08 -2.56 -26.85
C ASP A 267 1.27 -3.06 -26.04
N LYS A 268 2.45 -3.07 -26.69
CA LYS A 268 3.71 -3.46 -26.03
C LYS A 268 4.82 -2.47 -26.27
N LEU A 269 5.38 -1.96 -25.18
CA LEU A 269 6.66 -1.25 -25.18
C LEU A 269 7.75 -2.13 -24.55
N LEU A 270 8.70 -2.57 -25.38
CA LEU A 270 9.81 -3.43 -24.98
C LEU A 270 11.12 -2.64 -25.05
N VAL A 271 11.66 -2.22 -23.90
CA VAL A 271 13.02 -1.66 -23.80
C VAL A 271 13.98 -2.79 -23.43
N THR A 272 14.70 -3.29 -24.43
CA THR A 272 15.35 -4.61 -24.42
C THR A 272 16.81 -4.62 -23.97
N SER A 273 17.42 -3.45 -23.74
CA SER A 273 18.78 -3.34 -23.22
C SER A 273 18.93 -2.10 -22.31
N HIS A 274 20.14 -1.66 -22.05
CA HIS A 274 20.43 -0.38 -21.41
C HIS A 274 21.52 0.40 -22.16
N SER A 275 21.65 1.70 -21.87
CA SER A 275 22.60 2.61 -22.53
C SER A 275 24.01 2.03 -22.73
N GLY A 276 24.59 1.39 -21.71
CA GLY A 276 25.93 0.80 -21.80
C GLY A 276 26.09 -0.34 -22.82
N ASP A 277 25.04 -1.11 -23.10
CA ASP A 277 25.05 -2.19 -24.11
C ASP A 277 24.98 -1.61 -25.53
N GLN A 278 24.56 -0.35 -25.63
CA GLN A 278 24.42 0.41 -26.87
C GLN A 278 25.63 1.33 -27.14
N ASP A 279 26.73 1.11 -26.41
CA ASP A 279 27.94 1.94 -26.39
C ASP A 279 27.69 3.39 -25.99
N VAL A 280 26.70 3.63 -25.12
CA VAL A 280 26.32 4.96 -24.61
C VAL A 280 26.54 5.01 -23.11
N TRP A 281 27.53 5.78 -22.68
CA TRP A 281 27.86 5.91 -21.25
C TRP A 281 28.61 7.21 -20.95
N GLN A 282 28.45 7.70 -19.73
CA GLN A 282 29.18 8.85 -19.23
C GLN A 282 29.82 8.52 -17.87
N ARG A 283 31.08 8.94 -17.68
CA ARG A 283 31.79 8.72 -16.41
C ARG A 283 31.04 9.37 -15.25
N GLY A 284 30.74 8.58 -14.22
CA GLY A 284 30.02 9.03 -13.02
C GLY A 284 28.50 8.83 -13.08
N TYR A 285 27.99 8.30 -14.18
CA TYR A 285 26.58 8.01 -14.39
C TYR A 285 26.36 6.50 -14.50
N GLU A 286 25.19 6.05 -14.06
CA GLU A 286 24.79 4.64 -14.09
C GLU A 286 24.09 4.30 -15.40
N ASN A 287 24.22 3.06 -15.87
CA ASN A 287 23.51 2.61 -17.06
C ASN A 287 22.01 2.46 -16.75
N GLY A 288 21.17 2.89 -17.70
CA GLY A 288 19.72 2.80 -17.60
C GLY A 288 19.10 2.40 -18.93
N SER A 289 17.98 1.69 -18.86
CA SER A 289 17.10 1.48 -20.00
C SER A 289 16.33 2.77 -20.29
N LEU A 290 15.88 3.44 -19.23
CA LEU A 290 15.49 4.85 -19.24
C LEU A 290 16.65 5.63 -18.65
N TYR A 291 17.56 6.09 -19.50
CA TYR A 291 18.83 6.71 -19.11
C TYR A 291 18.66 8.21 -18.87
N TYR A 292 18.43 8.59 -17.61
CA TYR A 292 18.25 9.97 -17.16
C TYR A 292 17.14 10.69 -17.95
N THR A 293 16.05 9.97 -18.21
CA THR A 293 14.95 10.44 -19.05
C THR A 293 13.95 11.30 -18.30
N ASN A 294 13.19 12.07 -19.07
CA ASN A 294 11.96 12.74 -18.65
C ASN A 294 10.81 12.30 -19.58
N ALA A 295 10.63 10.98 -19.66
CA ALA A 295 9.82 10.34 -20.70
C ALA A 295 8.34 10.25 -20.31
N LYS A 296 7.43 10.54 -21.25
CA LYS A 296 6.02 10.12 -21.16
C LYS A 296 5.83 8.84 -21.97
N ILE A 297 5.26 7.82 -21.35
CA ILE A 297 4.85 6.59 -22.00
C ILE A 297 3.37 6.44 -21.68
N ASP A 298 2.52 6.71 -22.65
CA ASP A 298 1.07 6.58 -22.54
C ASP A 298 0.66 5.35 -23.35
N MET A 299 0.26 4.29 -22.64
CA MET A 299 -0.12 3.02 -23.24
C MET A 299 -1.59 2.98 -23.68
N GLY A 300 -2.38 4.00 -23.33
CA GLY A 300 -3.79 4.06 -23.71
C GLY A 300 -4.64 2.89 -23.16
N GLU A 301 -5.68 2.49 -23.88
CA GLU A 301 -6.71 1.54 -23.42
C GLU A 301 -6.43 0.12 -23.92
N GLY A 302 -6.60 -0.90 -23.08
CA GLY A 302 -6.42 -2.31 -23.40
C GLY A 302 -5.48 -3.03 -22.43
N ASP A 303 -5.23 -4.32 -22.63
CA ASP A 303 -4.31 -5.07 -21.76
C ASP A 303 -2.86 -4.86 -22.24
N ASN A 304 -2.17 -3.85 -21.71
CA ASN A 304 -0.87 -3.41 -22.23
C ASN A 304 0.32 -4.00 -21.46
N GLU A 305 1.49 -4.05 -22.12
CA GLU A 305 2.75 -4.50 -21.52
C GLU A 305 3.89 -3.50 -21.72
N VAL A 306 4.46 -3.02 -20.61
CA VAL A 306 5.73 -2.29 -20.61
C VAL A 306 6.80 -3.16 -19.96
N SER A 307 7.85 -3.48 -20.72
CA SER A 307 8.99 -4.27 -20.24
C SER A 307 10.29 -3.48 -20.36
N ILE A 308 10.88 -3.15 -19.22
CA ILE A 308 12.14 -2.41 -19.11
C ILE A 308 13.25 -3.35 -18.64
N TYR A 309 14.27 -3.55 -19.47
CA TYR A 309 15.34 -4.52 -19.22
C TYR A 309 16.16 -4.26 -17.95
N HIS A 310 16.42 -3.01 -17.60
CA HIS A 310 17.30 -2.64 -16.49
C HIS A 310 16.71 -1.48 -15.66
N ASN A 311 17.51 -0.45 -15.36
CA ASN A 311 17.11 0.66 -14.49
C ASN A 311 16.23 1.69 -15.21
N ILE A 312 15.31 2.28 -14.44
CA ILE A 312 14.67 3.55 -14.77
C ILE A 312 15.33 4.64 -13.95
N ILE A 313 15.90 5.65 -14.61
CA ILE A 313 16.55 6.77 -13.95
C ILE A 313 15.93 8.07 -14.48
N ALA A 314 15.27 8.83 -13.62
CA ALA A 314 14.71 10.13 -13.98
C ALA A 314 15.79 11.22 -14.05
N GLY A 315 15.77 12.03 -15.11
CA GLY A 315 16.62 13.21 -15.26
C GLY A 315 16.09 14.40 -14.47
N ALA A 316 16.95 15.39 -14.19
CA ALA A 316 16.59 16.56 -13.40
C ALA A 316 16.02 17.73 -14.23
N GLU A 317 14.80 17.60 -14.78
CA GLU A 317 14.06 18.68 -15.48
C GLU A 317 12.91 19.27 -14.65
N ASP A 318 12.61 20.56 -14.84
CA ASP A 318 11.56 21.26 -14.07
C ASP A 318 10.13 20.91 -14.48
N GLY A 319 9.90 20.60 -15.76
CA GLY A 319 8.56 20.53 -16.37
C GLY A 319 8.05 19.13 -16.62
N SER A 320 8.85 18.12 -16.28
CA SER A 320 8.69 16.75 -16.75
C SER A 320 9.46 15.82 -15.83
N GLY A 321 9.08 14.56 -15.86
CA GLY A 321 9.79 13.45 -15.24
C GLY A 321 9.48 12.20 -16.06
N ASN A 322 9.84 11.04 -15.55
CA ASN A 322 9.33 9.81 -16.12
C ASN A 322 7.86 9.64 -15.71
N TYR A 323 6.98 9.46 -16.68
CA TYR A 323 5.56 9.24 -16.50
C TYR A 323 5.15 8.05 -17.37
N ILE A 324 4.77 6.94 -16.73
CA ILE A 324 4.20 5.77 -17.40
C ILE A 324 2.72 5.76 -17.04
N ARG A 325 1.85 5.83 -18.05
CA ARG A 325 0.40 5.82 -17.91
C ARG A 325 -0.15 4.60 -18.62
N PHE A 326 -1.02 3.89 -17.92
CA PHE A 326 -1.92 2.89 -18.43
C PHE A 326 -3.37 3.43 -18.38
N GLY A 327 -4.25 2.89 -19.23
CA GLY A 327 -5.66 3.26 -19.32
C GLY A 327 -6.55 2.29 -18.55
N SER A 328 -7.61 1.79 -19.18
CA SER A 328 -8.30 0.60 -18.68
C SER A 328 -7.69 -0.68 -19.23
N GLY A 329 -7.71 -1.76 -18.44
CA GLY A 329 -7.16 -3.05 -18.86
C GLY A 329 -6.48 -3.77 -17.71
N ASN A 330 -5.96 -4.97 -17.96
CA ASN A 330 -5.10 -5.66 -17.00
C ASN A 330 -3.67 -5.47 -17.45
N ASP A 331 -3.07 -4.39 -17.00
CA ASP A 331 -1.79 -3.93 -17.52
C ASP A 331 -0.62 -4.58 -16.79
N LYS A 332 0.54 -4.60 -17.46
CA LYS A 332 1.75 -5.23 -16.93
C LYS A 332 2.95 -4.32 -17.09
N LEU A 333 3.60 -4.02 -15.98
CA LEU A 333 4.90 -3.34 -15.93
C LEU A 333 5.98 -4.26 -15.35
N THR A 334 7.06 -4.45 -16.08
CA THR A 334 8.26 -5.13 -15.58
C THR A 334 9.50 -4.26 -15.69
N VAL A 335 10.30 -4.24 -14.63
CA VAL A 335 11.57 -3.50 -14.56
C VAL A 335 12.65 -4.45 -14.04
N GLY A 336 13.65 -4.75 -14.88
CA GLY A 336 14.72 -5.69 -14.55
C GLY A 336 15.76 -5.14 -13.55
N GLY A 337 15.81 -3.81 -13.37
CA GLY A 337 16.69 -3.12 -12.42
C GLY A 337 15.93 -2.44 -11.27
N TYR A 338 16.43 -1.28 -10.84
CA TYR A 338 15.77 -0.40 -9.85
C TYR A 338 15.26 0.90 -10.49
N ILE A 339 14.39 1.59 -9.76
CA ILE A 339 13.90 2.93 -10.11
C ILE A 339 14.64 3.96 -9.24
N ARG A 340 15.15 5.01 -9.86
CA ARG A 340 15.96 6.05 -9.22
C ARG A 340 15.68 7.46 -9.80
N SER A 341 16.03 8.47 -9.03
CA SER A 341 16.07 9.88 -9.46
C SER A 341 17.51 10.39 -9.55
N GLU A 342 17.81 11.24 -10.53
CA GLU A 342 19.02 12.05 -10.53
C GLU A 342 19.00 13.04 -9.36
N LEU A 343 20.16 13.24 -8.73
CA LEU A 343 20.38 14.22 -7.68
C LEU A 343 19.84 15.59 -8.12
N SER A 344 18.93 16.17 -7.34
CA SER A 344 18.36 17.50 -7.57
C SER A 344 18.19 18.24 -6.25
N ASP A 345 18.55 19.52 -6.24
CA ASP A 345 18.33 20.42 -5.10
C ASP A 345 16.91 21.01 -5.06
N THR A 346 16.09 20.71 -6.06
CA THR A 346 14.69 21.17 -6.17
C THR A 346 13.70 20.00 -6.11
N LYS A 347 12.61 20.21 -5.36
CA LYS A 347 11.58 19.17 -5.12
C LYS A 347 10.73 18.80 -6.33
N ASN A 348 10.70 19.61 -7.39
CA ASN A 348 9.85 19.38 -8.56
C ASN A 348 10.56 18.67 -9.73
N ARG A 349 11.80 18.21 -9.56
CA ARG A 349 12.60 17.56 -10.62
C ARG A 349 12.82 16.08 -10.33
N SER A 350 13.25 15.34 -11.36
CA SER A 350 13.64 13.93 -11.26
C SER A 350 12.53 13.02 -10.75
N SER A 351 11.28 13.28 -11.13
CA SER A 351 10.14 12.47 -10.72
C SER A 351 10.00 11.20 -11.54
N ASN A 352 9.55 10.13 -10.89
CA ASN A 352 9.05 8.92 -11.53
C ASN A 352 7.58 8.74 -11.10
N ILE A 353 6.66 8.77 -12.05
CA ILE A 353 5.22 8.65 -11.83
C ILE A 353 4.72 7.47 -12.67
N ILE A 354 3.97 6.58 -12.04
CA ILE A 354 3.31 5.44 -12.70
C ILE A 354 1.81 5.57 -12.39
N ASP A 355 1.01 5.77 -13.42
CA ASP A 355 -0.46 5.69 -13.37
C ASP A 355 -0.87 4.36 -13.96
N LEU A 356 -1.34 3.44 -13.12
CA LEU A 356 -1.79 2.11 -13.53
C LEU A 356 -3.19 2.14 -14.14
N GLY A 357 -3.94 3.23 -13.95
CA GLY A 357 -5.30 3.30 -14.45
C GLY A 357 -6.20 2.27 -13.78
N GLY A 358 -7.09 1.64 -14.54
CA GLY A 358 -8.12 0.75 -14.01
C GLY A 358 -8.05 -0.68 -14.54
N GLY A 359 -8.38 -1.64 -13.69
CA GLY A 359 -8.44 -3.07 -13.98
C GLY A 359 -7.63 -3.87 -12.97
N HIS A 360 -6.98 -4.94 -13.39
CA HIS A 360 -6.12 -5.75 -12.52
C HIS A 360 -4.67 -5.75 -13.00
N ASP A 361 -3.90 -4.80 -12.46
CA ASP A 361 -2.55 -4.52 -12.96
C ASP A 361 -1.48 -5.31 -12.22
N THR A 362 -0.40 -5.65 -12.92
CA THR A 362 0.76 -6.33 -12.35
C THR A 362 2.04 -5.52 -12.53
N VAL A 363 2.70 -5.18 -11.43
CA VAL A 363 3.99 -4.48 -11.44
C VAL A 363 5.06 -5.33 -10.78
N GLN A 364 6.15 -5.58 -11.51
CA GLN A 364 7.33 -6.26 -10.97
C GLN A 364 8.59 -5.44 -11.20
N VAL A 365 9.19 -4.96 -10.10
CA VAL A 365 10.51 -4.33 -10.11
C VAL A 365 11.49 -5.31 -9.47
N THR A 366 12.39 -5.89 -10.28
CA THR A 366 13.36 -6.91 -9.81
C THR A 366 14.31 -6.36 -8.74
N GLY A 367 14.72 -5.10 -8.88
CA GLY A 367 15.38 -4.34 -7.84
C GLY A 367 14.36 -3.78 -6.86
N GLY A 368 14.43 -2.48 -6.59
CA GLY A 368 13.45 -1.81 -5.75
C GLY A 368 13.40 -0.33 -6.07
N LEU A 369 12.94 0.44 -5.10
CA LEU A 369 12.98 1.89 -5.15
C LEU A 369 14.25 2.36 -4.43
N TYR A 370 15.16 3.01 -5.16
CA TYR A 370 16.48 3.34 -4.65
C TYR A 370 16.39 4.22 -3.39
N LYS A 371 17.16 3.88 -2.34
CA LYS A 371 17.02 4.44 -0.97
C LYS A 371 17.72 5.78 -0.74
N ASP A 372 18.00 6.55 -1.80
CA ASP A 372 18.57 7.89 -1.60
C ASP A 372 17.48 8.90 -1.23
N TYR A 373 17.91 10.03 -0.67
CA TYR A 373 17.01 11.15 -0.35
C TYR A 373 16.56 11.92 -1.60
N ASP A 374 16.93 11.46 -2.80
CA ASP A 374 16.60 12.15 -4.05
C ASP A 374 15.40 11.52 -4.74
N LEU A 375 15.18 10.22 -4.54
CA LEU A 375 14.07 9.51 -5.17
C LEU A 375 12.73 10.17 -4.90
N LYS A 376 12.03 10.52 -5.99
CA LYS A 376 10.63 10.98 -5.99
C LYS A 376 9.83 10.01 -6.83
N PHE A 377 9.00 9.23 -6.16
CA PHE A 377 8.26 8.14 -6.80
C PHE A 377 6.79 8.20 -6.41
N LEU A 378 5.91 8.12 -7.40
CA LEU A 378 4.47 7.98 -7.19
C LEU A 378 3.96 6.82 -8.04
N MET A 379 3.19 5.93 -7.43
CA MET A 379 2.34 4.97 -8.13
C MET A 379 0.89 5.24 -7.78
N VAL A 380 0.00 5.18 -8.77
CA VAL A 380 -1.44 5.39 -8.60
C VAL A 380 -2.19 4.27 -9.30
N SER A 381 -3.26 3.78 -8.70
CA SER A 381 -4.23 2.85 -9.31
C SER A 381 -5.66 3.30 -9.03
N ASP A 382 -6.61 2.87 -9.87
CA ASP A 382 -8.05 3.10 -9.74
C ASP A 382 -8.78 1.88 -9.18
N ASP A 383 -8.25 0.67 -9.42
CA ASP A 383 -8.90 -0.60 -9.08
C ASP A 383 -7.94 -1.55 -8.33
N SER A 384 -7.69 -2.78 -8.82
CA SER A 384 -6.86 -3.77 -8.13
C SER A 384 -5.46 -3.87 -8.75
N SER A 385 -4.43 -4.10 -7.93
CA SER A 385 -3.07 -4.24 -8.43
C SER A 385 -2.21 -5.19 -7.59
N GLU A 386 -1.37 -5.97 -8.27
CA GLU A 386 -0.31 -6.78 -7.67
C GLU A 386 1.06 -6.14 -7.93
N VAL A 387 1.70 -5.64 -6.87
CA VAL A 387 2.98 -4.91 -6.96
C VAL A 387 4.05 -5.62 -6.14
N THR A 388 5.16 -5.98 -6.80
CA THR A 388 6.33 -6.60 -6.15
C THR A 388 7.61 -5.82 -6.41
N PHE A 389 8.29 -5.46 -5.31
CA PHE A 389 9.67 -4.99 -5.30
C PHE A 389 10.60 -6.09 -4.78
N GLY A 390 11.53 -6.53 -5.62
CA GLY A 390 12.51 -7.59 -5.30
C GLY A 390 13.57 -7.19 -4.27
N ASN A 391 13.66 -5.90 -3.93
CA ASN A 391 14.59 -5.34 -2.96
C ASN A 391 13.92 -4.17 -2.21
N SER A 392 14.72 -3.43 -1.45
CA SER A 392 14.28 -2.29 -0.65
C SER A 392 13.56 -1.20 -1.42
N ILE A 393 12.67 -0.50 -0.71
CA ILE A 393 12.09 0.77 -1.13
C ILE A 393 12.53 1.92 -0.21
N GLY A 394 12.48 3.16 -0.68
CA GLY A 394 12.78 4.31 0.15
C GLY A 394 12.64 5.65 -0.56
N GLY A 395 13.31 6.67 -0.02
CA GLY A 395 13.22 8.04 -0.52
C GLY A 395 11.82 8.64 -0.32
N TYR A 396 11.41 9.54 -1.21
CA TYR A 396 10.08 10.16 -1.21
C TYR A 396 9.11 9.39 -2.11
N SER A 397 9.04 8.08 -1.89
CA SER A 397 8.11 7.19 -2.58
C SER A 397 6.72 7.22 -1.96
N SER A 398 5.68 7.17 -2.78
CA SER A 398 4.30 7.02 -2.34
C SER A 398 3.50 6.14 -3.29
N MET A 399 2.51 5.45 -2.76
CA MET A 399 1.59 4.59 -3.51
C MET A 399 0.17 4.96 -3.11
N LEU A 400 -0.66 5.25 -4.10
CA LEU A 400 -2.06 5.65 -3.96
C LEU A 400 -2.90 4.63 -4.74
N MET A 401 -3.21 3.50 -4.13
CA MET A 401 -3.87 2.36 -4.78
C MET A 401 -5.40 2.50 -4.78
N GLY A 402 -6.10 1.60 -5.45
CA GLY A 402 -7.47 1.81 -5.91
C GLY A 402 -8.54 1.39 -4.90
N ASN A 403 -9.69 0.96 -5.40
CA ASN A 403 -10.75 0.36 -4.59
C ASN A 403 -10.78 -1.18 -4.68
N GLY A 404 -9.94 -1.76 -5.53
CA GLY A 404 -9.83 -3.19 -5.71
C GLY A 404 -8.94 -3.82 -4.64
N ALA A 405 -8.83 -5.15 -4.63
CA ALA A 405 -7.91 -5.83 -3.72
C ALA A 405 -6.46 -5.61 -4.19
N ASP A 406 -5.72 -4.80 -3.45
CA ASP A 406 -4.33 -4.45 -3.77
C ASP A 406 -3.34 -5.28 -2.94
N THR A 407 -2.29 -5.78 -3.60
CA THR A 407 -1.20 -6.49 -2.94
C THR A 407 0.12 -5.80 -3.21
N VAL A 408 0.82 -5.35 -2.16
CA VAL A 408 2.16 -4.74 -2.24
C VAL A 408 3.16 -5.59 -1.46
N VAL A 409 4.18 -6.10 -2.15
CA VAL A 409 5.24 -6.94 -1.56
C VAL A 409 6.61 -6.28 -1.74
N VAL A 410 7.37 -6.16 -0.65
CA VAL A 410 8.74 -5.66 -0.62
C VAL A 410 9.68 -6.69 0.00
N ASN A 411 10.58 -7.24 -0.81
CA ASN A 411 11.54 -8.28 -0.42
C ASN A 411 12.81 -7.72 0.28
N GLY A 412 12.73 -6.50 0.82
CA GLY A 412 13.81 -5.85 1.55
C GLY A 412 13.31 -4.83 2.58
N ASN A 413 14.18 -3.89 2.99
CA ASN A 413 13.83 -2.82 3.92
C ASN A 413 12.99 -1.71 3.23
N ALA A 414 12.18 -1.00 4.01
CA ALA A 414 11.51 0.23 3.59
C ALA A 414 11.98 1.41 4.47
N GLU A 415 12.67 2.38 3.86
CA GLU A 415 13.20 3.57 4.56
C GLU A 415 12.76 4.85 3.86
N PHE A 416 11.70 5.46 4.36
CA PHE A 416 11.13 6.67 3.77
C PHE A 416 11.86 7.94 4.22
N GLY A 417 11.99 8.89 3.30
CA GLY A 417 12.50 10.24 3.59
C GLY A 417 11.60 10.96 4.59
N SER A 418 12.13 11.96 5.31
CA SER A 418 11.38 12.68 6.34
C SER A 418 11.66 14.18 6.36
N ASP A 419 12.23 14.74 5.28
CA ASP A 419 12.41 16.18 5.19
C ASP A 419 11.08 16.81 4.74
N PRO A 420 10.46 17.67 5.58
CA PRO A 420 9.19 18.32 5.25
C PRO A 420 9.24 19.15 3.96
N TYR A 421 10.43 19.54 3.50
CA TYR A 421 10.60 20.23 2.22
C TYR A 421 10.01 19.42 1.05
N TYR A 422 10.11 18.09 1.10
CA TYR A 422 9.67 17.19 0.03
C TYR A 422 8.28 16.60 0.25
N ASP A 423 7.58 16.87 1.35
CA ASP A 423 6.25 16.28 1.65
C ASP A 423 5.18 16.58 0.58
N ASN A 424 5.35 17.64 -0.19
CA ASN A 424 4.42 18.06 -1.24
C ASN A 424 5.09 18.14 -2.63
N TRP A 425 6.06 17.27 -2.89
CA TRP A 425 6.82 17.30 -4.15
C TRP A 425 5.94 17.10 -5.39
N VAL A 426 4.91 16.25 -5.32
CA VAL A 426 4.03 15.90 -6.45
C VAL A 426 3.27 17.12 -6.97
N ASN A 427 2.66 17.90 -6.07
CA ASN A 427 1.92 19.10 -6.47
C ASN A 427 2.85 20.15 -7.10
N GLU A 428 4.11 20.20 -6.67
CA GLU A 428 5.11 21.12 -7.23
C GLU A 428 5.57 20.68 -8.62
N VAL A 429 5.70 19.36 -8.87
CA VAL A 429 5.88 18.81 -10.23
C VAL A 429 4.74 19.26 -11.13
N PHE A 430 3.49 19.14 -10.67
CA PHE A 430 2.32 19.52 -11.46
C PHE A 430 2.25 21.03 -11.72
N ILE A 431 2.53 21.87 -10.73
CA ILE A 431 2.59 23.32 -10.89
C ILE A 431 3.66 23.70 -11.92
N LYS A 432 4.87 23.13 -11.80
CA LYS A 432 5.99 23.45 -12.68
C LYS A 432 5.78 22.95 -14.11
N ASN A 433 5.16 21.79 -14.26
CA ASN A 433 4.70 21.31 -15.57
C ASN A 433 3.72 22.31 -16.21
N MET A 434 2.73 22.82 -15.46
CA MET A 434 1.78 23.81 -16.00
C MET A 434 2.45 25.14 -16.39
N GLU A 435 3.40 25.62 -15.59
CA GLU A 435 4.16 26.84 -15.90
C GLU A 435 4.96 26.68 -17.20
N ILE A 436 5.67 25.57 -17.37
CA ILE A 436 6.49 25.30 -18.56
C ILE A 436 5.61 25.01 -19.78
N GLY A 437 4.58 24.18 -19.62
CA GLY A 437 3.61 23.85 -20.67
C GLY A 437 2.81 25.06 -21.18
N ALA A 438 2.75 26.17 -20.44
CA ALA A 438 2.15 27.41 -20.93
C ALA A 438 2.98 28.09 -22.05
N THR A 439 4.26 27.76 -22.16
CA THR A 439 5.21 28.38 -23.10
C THR A 439 5.89 27.40 -24.06
N ASN A 440 5.71 26.08 -23.87
CA ASN A 440 6.32 25.06 -24.73
C ASN A 440 5.33 23.91 -24.99
N ALA A 441 4.97 23.71 -26.27
CA ALA A 441 3.99 22.71 -26.69
C ALA A 441 4.37 21.27 -26.35
N MET A 442 5.66 20.98 -26.15
CA MET A 442 6.11 19.64 -25.77
C MET A 442 5.54 19.23 -24.40
N TYR A 443 5.44 20.18 -23.47
CA TYR A 443 5.05 19.91 -22.08
C TYR A 443 3.56 20.13 -21.81
N GLN A 444 2.81 20.65 -22.79
CA GLN A 444 1.38 20.85 -22.66
C GLN A 444 0.66 19.50 -22.52
N GLY A 445 -0.14 19.33 -21.46
CA GLY A 445 -0.89 18.10 -21.23
C GLY A 445 0.00 16.89 -20.95
N PHE A 446 1.25 17.10 -20.53
CA PHE A 446 2.17 16.01 -20.19
C PHE A 446 1.56 15.11 -19.12
N TYR A 447 1.04 15.72 -18.05
CA TYR A 447 0.15 15.08 -17.08
C TYR A 447 -1.29 15.53 -17.33
N GLU A 448 -2.22 14.59 -17.39
CA GLU A 448 -3.64 14.81 -17.62
C GLU A 448 -4.23 15.68 -16.51
N THR A 449 -5.15 16.57 -16.86
CA THR A 449 -5.78 17.47 -15.88
C THR A 449 -6.52 16.69 -14.80
N GLU A 450 -7.23 15.63 -15.19
CA GLU A 450 -7.99 14.76 -14.29
C GLU A 450 -7.06 13.97 -13.36
N PHE A 451 -5.96 13.42 -13.89
CA PHE A 451 -4.92 12.76 -13.09
C PHE A 451 -4.35 13.69 -12.01
N LYS A 452 -3.94 14.91 -12.41
CA LYS A 452 -3.42 15.92 -11.46
C LYS A 452 -4.43 16.23 -10.35
N GLN A 453 -5.70 16.40 -10.71
CA GLN A 453 -6.76 16.68 -9.75
C GLN A 453 -6.95 15.52 -8.77
N LYS A 454 -7.12 14.29 -9.29
CA LYS A 454 -7.27 13.06 -8.50
C LYS A 454 -6.14 12.90 -7.49
N VAL A 455 -4.90 13.02 -7.94
CA VAL A 455 -3.72 12.89 -7.08
C VAL A 455 -3.67 14.00 -6.03
N SER A 456 -3.92 15.25 -6.42
CA SER A 456 -3.92 16.40 -5.50
C SER A 456 -4.96 16.26 -4.39
N GLU A 457 -6.18 15.81 -4.72
CA GLU A 457 -7.27 15.58 -3.77
C GLU A 457 -6.94 14.45 -2.79
N ARG A 458 -6.45 13.31 -3.31
CA ARG A 458 -6.01 12.19 -2.47
C ARG A 458 -4.85 12.59 -1.55
N TRP A 459 -3.89 13.35 -2.05
CA TRP A 459 -2.75 13.86 -1.27
C TRP A 459 -3.19 14.81 -0.15
N ALA A 460 -4.06 15.77 -0.47
CA ALA A 460 -4.56 16.77 0.48
C ALA A 460 -5.40 16.15 1.61
N SER A 461 -6.15 15.08 1.33
CA SER A 461 -7.00 14.41 2.34
C SER A 461 -6.21 13.83 3.53
N ALA A 462 -4.92 13.56 3.36
CA ALA A 462 -4.15 12.81 4.33
C ALA A 462 -3.32 13.68 5.28
N ASN A 463 -3.00 14.93 4.91
CA ASN A 463 -2.17 15.85 5.73
C ASN A 463 -0.86 15.23 6.27
N ILE A 464 -0.32 14.23 5.57
CA ILE A 464 0.87 13.47 5.95
C ILE A 464 1.68 13.15 4.69
N GLY A 465 3.00 13.39 4.73
CA GLY A 465 3.94 13.00 3.67
C GLY A 465 4.14 11.48 3.57
N GLN A 466 5.01 11.05 2.65
CA GLN A 466 5.50 9.67 2.40
C GLN A 466 4.53 8.56 2.86
N ARG A 467 3.59 8.18 2.00
CA ARG A 467 2.48 7.28 2.34
C ARG A 467 2.33 6.09 1.40
N ILE A 468 1.89 4.97 1.96
CA ILE A 468 1.26 3.86 1.23
C ILE A 468 -0.22 3.91 1.61
N ASP A 469 -1.05 4.27 0.64
CA ASP A 469 -2.51 4.33 0.75
C ASP A 469 -3.07 3.23 -0.14
N LEU A 470 -3.53 2.12 0.48
CA LEU A 470 -4.07 1.00 -0.29
C LEU A 470 -5.55 1.21 -0.66
N GLY A 471 -6.20 2.28 -0.18
CA GLY A 471 -7.57 2.57 -0.55
C GLY A 471 -8.56 1.55 0.00
N ASN A 472 -9.68 1.35 -0.69
CA ASN A 472 -10.68 0.34 -0.31
C ASN A 472 -10.27 -1.04 -0.86
N GLY A 473 -11.06 -2.08 -0.60
CA GLY A 473 -10.73 -3.46 -1.00
C GLY A 473 -9.95 -4.21 0.08
N GLU A 474 -9.92 -5.54 -0.02
CA GLU A 474 -9.17 -6.38 0.92
C GLU A 474 -7.68 -6.35 0.58
N ASN A 475 -6.93 -5.43 1.21
CA ASN A 475 -5.56 -5.16 0.79
C ASN A 475 -4.50 -5.90 1.59
N THR A 476 -3.35 -6.14 0.97
CA THR A 476 -2.19 -6.77 1.61
C THR A 476 -0.92 -5.93 1.43
N LEU A 477 -0.26 -5.58 2.54
CA LEU A 477 1.10 -5.03 2.54
C LEU A 477 2.06 -6.01 3.24
N SER A 478 3.11 -6.45 2.54
CA SER A 478 4.17 -7.29 3.11
C SER A 478 5.54 -6.67 2.90
N ILE A 479 6.26 -6.38 3.99
CA ILE A 479 7.65 -5.88 3.93
C ILE A 479 8.53 -6.76 4.81
N SER A 480 9.38 -7.57 4.17
CA SER A 480 10.20 -8.59 4.84
C SER A 480 11.35 -8.01 5.67
N GLY A 481 11.86 -6.82 5.32
CA GLY A 481 12.94 -6.13 6.01
C GLY A 481 12.48 -5.16 7.10
N SER A 482 13.40 -4.32 7.57
CA SER A 482 13.06 -3.26 8.52
C SER A 482 12.28 -2.13 7.85
N VAL A 483 11.33 -1.55 8.57
CA VAL A 483 10.47 -0.44 8.12
C VAL A 483 10.70 0.78 9.00
N SER A 484 10.89 1.95 8.40
CA SER A 484 10.96 3.21 9.15
C SER A 484 10.22 4.33 8.45
N LYS A 485 9.49 5.15 9.21
CA LYS A 485 8.82 6.37 8.72
C LYS A 485 7.71 6.08 7.70
N LEU A 486 7.07 4.92 7.80
CA LEU A 486 5.92 4.58 6.98
C LEU A 486 4.67 5.25 7.53
N ASN A 487 3.96 5.97 6.68
CA ASN A 487 2.55 6.31 6.89
C ASN A 487 1.69 5.36 6.07
N TYR A 488 1.02 4.41 6.73
CA TYR A 488 0.12 3.44 6.10
C TYR A 488 -1.33 3.88 6.28
N ARG A 489 -2.10 3.86 5.20
CA ARG A 489 -3.56 4.03 5.22
C ARG A 489 -4.23 2.85 4.53
N GLY A 490 -5.13 2.21 5.25
CA GLY A 490 -6.06 1.20 4.74
C GLY A 490 -7.39 1.80 4.31
N GLY A 491 -8.39 0.94 4.22
CA GLY A 491 -9.71 1.24 3.65
C GLY A 491 -10.87 1.09 4.62
N VAL A 492 -12.05 0.80 4.07
CA VAL A 492 -13.21 0.38 4.86
C VAL A 492 -13.36 -1.15 4.96
N ASP A 493 -12.54 -1.87 4.19
CA ASP A 493 -12.55 -3.31 4.05
C ASP A 493 -11.43 -3.93 4.89
N SER A 494 -11.34 -5.27 4.91
CA SER A 494 -10.39 -5.96 5.80
C SER A 494 -8.98 -5.98 5.20
N ASP A 495 -8.03 -5.33 5.87
CA ASP A 495 -6.64 -5.25 5.41
C ASP A 495 -5.69 -6.14 6.21
N THR A 496 -4.62 -6.62 5.55
CA THR A 496 -3.53 -7.39 6.17
C THR A 496 -2.18 -6.71 5.95
N VAL A 497 -1.51 -6.34 7.04
CA VAL A 497 -0.20 -5.69 7.02
C VAL A 497 0.81 -6.52 7.81
N THR A 498 1.88 -6.98 7.15
CA THR A 498 2.97 -7.76 7.77
C THR A 498 4.32 -7.11 7.52
N LEU A 499 4.96 -6.62 8.58
CA LEU A 499 6.23 -5.88 8.51
C LEU A 499 7.29 -6.49 9.43
N GLY A 500 8.56 -6.32 9.07
CA GLY A 500 9.69 -6.60 9.96
C GLY A 500 9.80 -5.62 11.14
N ALA A 501 11.02 -5.40 11.63
CA ALA A 501 11.25 -4.42 12.69
C ALA A 501 10.84 -3.02 12.22
N THR A 502 9.97 -2.35 12.98
CA THR A 502 9.28 -1.14 12.52
C THR A 502 9.52 0.05 13.48
N SER A 503 9.92 1.20 12.95
CA SER A 503 10.13 2.42 13.74
C SER A 503 9.45 3.65 13.14
N GLU A 504 9.07 4.59 14.00
CA GLU A 504 8.59 5.93 13.58
C GLU A 504 7.44 5.88 12.55
N SER A 505 6.59 4.86 12.63
CA SER A 505 5.56 4.59 11.62
C SER A 505 4.16 4.79 12.18
N ARG A 506 3.23 5.15 11.30
CA ARG A 506 1.83 5.40 11.60
C ARG A 506 0.93 4.52 10.75
N PHE A 507 -0.11 3.98 11.37
CA PHE A 507 -1.09 3.09 10.75
C PHE A 507 -2.49 3.63 11.02
N TRP A 508 -3.21 3.94 9.94
CA TRP A 508 -4.64 4.17 9.95
C TRP A 508 -5.28 3.02 9.19
N MET A 509 -5.72 1.98 9.90
CA MET A 509 -6.25 0.78 9.26
C MET A 509 -7.62 1.02 8.64
N GLY A 510 -8.45 1.86 9.28
CA GLY A 510 -9.74 2.25 8.73
C GLY A 510 -10.87 1.41 9.31
N ASP A 511 -11.91 1.06 8.56
CA ASP A 511 -12.91 0.10 9.09
C ASP A 511 -12.49 -1.34 8.74
N GLY A 512 -13.34 -2.33 9.00
CA GLY A 512 -13.08 -3.72 8.61
C GLY A 512 -12.37 -4.56 9.67
N THR A 513 -12.13 -5.84 9.36
CA THR A 513 -11.43 -6.77 10.28
C THR A 513 -9.95 -6.77 9.94
N ASN A 514 -9.17 -5.89 10.57
CA ASN A 514 -7.80 -5.66 10.14
C ASN A 514 -6.79 -6.54 10.86
N THR A 515 -5.72 -6.93 10.17
CA THR A 515 -4.59 -7.65 10.76
C THR A 515 -3.30 -6.86 10.61
N LEU A 516 -2.63 -6.55 11.72
CA LEU A 516 -1.31 -5.92 11.74
C LEU A 516 -0.29 -6.81 12.46
N SER A 517 0.72 -7.29 11.76
CA SER A 517 1.84 -8.05 12.32
C SER A 517 3.16 -7.31 12.14
N LEU A 518 3.81 -6.94 13.24
CA LEU A 518 5.10 -6.25 13.24
C LEU A 518 6.22 -7.13 13.87
N GLY A 519 7.47 -6.83 13.54
CA GLY A 519 8.65 -7.31 14.27
C GLY A 519 8.81 -6.66 15.65
N SER A 520 10.02 -6.24 16.01
CA SER A 520 10.21 -5.29 17.13
C SER A 520 9.76 -3.89 16.70
N SER A 521 9.19 -3.12 17.63
CA SER A 521 8.50 -1.86 17.30
C SER A 521 8.94 -0.71 18.21
N SER A 522 9.05 0.50 17.65
CA SER A 522 9.35 1.71 18.43
C SER A 522 8.70 2.95 17.83
N SER A 523 8.11 3.82 18.66
CA SER A 523 7.45 5.05 18.20
C SER A 523 6.32 4.79 17.19
N ILE A 524 5.51 3.75 17.43
CA ILE A 524 4.38 3.39 16.57
C ILE A 524 3.14 4.21 16.93
N GLY A 525 2.39 4.67 15.94
CA GLY A 525 1.01 5.10 16.14
C GLY A 525 0.06 4.22 15.35
N TYR A 526 -0.91 3.61 16.01
CA TYR A 526 -1.93 2.76 15.40
C TYR A 526 -3.32 3.32 15.69
N SER A 527 -4.18 3.29 14.68
CA SER A 527 -5.60 3.62 14.73
C SER A 527 -6.38 2.54 14.00
N GLY A 528 -7.16 1.76 14.76
CA GLY A 528 -7.91 0.60 14.29
C GLY A 528 -9.20 0.94 13.56
N GLY A 529 -9.93 1.98 14.01
CA GLY A 529 -11.21 2.39 13.44
C GLY A 529 -12.39 1.55 13.96
N THR A 530 -13.17 0.92 13.08
CA THR A 530 -14.27 0.02 13.50
C THR A 530 -14.08 -1.39 12.94
N GLY A 531 -14.43 -2.41 13.72
CA GLY A 531 -14.35 -3.82 13.31
C GLY A 531 -13.49 -4.64 14.27
N THR A 532 -13.27 -5.92 13.96
CA THR A 532 -12.48 -6.81 14.82
C THR A 532 -11.02 -6.79 14.37
N ASP A 533 -10.18 -6.02 15.05
CA ASP A 533 -8.77 -5.91 14.69
C ASP A 533 -7.87 -6.89 15.45
N THR A 534 -6.85 -7.40 14.77
CA THR A 534 -5.80 -8.24 15.35
C THR A 534 -4.42 -7.62 15.15
N ILE A 535 -3.79 -7.22 16.25
CA ILE A 535 -2.45 -6.64 16.29
C ILE A 535 -1.48 -7.63 16.95
N THR A 536 -0.42 -8.01 16.25
CA THR A 536 0.65 -8.87 16.77
C THR A 536 2.00 -8.18 16.65
N ILE A 537 2.68 -7.96 17.78
CA ILE A 537 4.08 -7.52 17.82
C ILE A 537 4.94 -8.71 18.22
N ASN A 538 5.75 -9.19 17.28
CA ASN A 538 6.59 -10.38 17.48
C ASN A 538 7.81 -10.11 18.39
N GLY A 539 8.14 -8.84 18.63
CA GLY A 539 9.22 -8.40 19.51
C GLY A 539 8.74 -7.54 20.67
N SER A 540 9.60 -6.60 21.10
CA SER A 540 9.26 -5.61 22.14
C SER A 540 8.75 -4.31 21.50
N VAL A 541 7.96 -3.55 22.26
CA VAL A 541 7.48 -2.20 21.92
C VAL A 541 8.11 -1.17 22.84
N THR A 542 8.66 -0.08 22.28
CA THR A 542 9.29 1.00 23.04
C THR A 542 8.91 2.40 22.52
N ASN A 543 9.50 3.44 23.13
CA ASN A 543 9.49 4.84 22.68
C ASN A 543 8.09 5.44 22.49
N ASN A 544 7.23 5.36 23.51
CA ASN A 544 5.91 6.02 23.50
C ASN A 544 4.98 5.58 22.36
N SER A 545 5.00 4.30 22.01
CA SER A 545 4.06 3.76 21.02
C SER A 545 2.61 3.85 21.54
N THR A 546 1.68 4.09 20.63
CA THR A 546 0.24 4.29 20.90
C THR A 546 -0.60 3.37 20.02
N PHE A 547 -1.46 2.56 20.63
CA PHE A 547 -2.40 1.68 19.95
C PHE A 547 -3.83 2.08 20.29
N ASN A 548 -4.44 2.93 19.47
CA ASN A 548 -5.87 3.20 19.52
C ASN A 548 -6.58 2.08 18.76
N ILE A 549 -7.15 1.13 19.51
CA ILE A 549 -7.70 -0.11 18.94
C ILE A 549 -9.09 0.07 18.30
N GLY A 550 -9.76 1.20 18.54
CA GLY A 550 -11.06 1.45 17.91
C GLY A 550 -12.20 0.61 18.50
N SER A 551 -13.36 0.59 17.85
CA SER A 551 -14.52 -0.21 18.30
C SER A 551 -14.55 -1.59 17.64
N GLY A 552 -15.27 -2.54 18.24
CA GLY A 552 -15.31 -3.95 17.85
C GLY A 552 -14.51 -4.82 18.82
N ASP A 553 -14.53 -6.14 18.61
CA ASP A 553 -13.80 -7.08 19.47
C ASP A 553 -12.33 -7.14 19.00
N ASN A 554 -11.41 -6.45 19.67
CA ASN A 554 -10.01 -6.32 19.22
C ASN A 554 -9.05 -7.18 20.04
N SER A 555 -7.92 -7.55 19.43
CA SER A 555 -6.86 -8.29 20.11
C SER A 555 -5.49 -7.71 19.82
N ILE A 556 -4.74 -7.39 20.87
CA ILE A 556 -3.33 -7.02 20.79
C ILE A 556 -2.45 -8.01 21.55
N THR A 557 -1.45 -8.56 20.87
CA THR A 557 -0.43 -9.44 21.45
C THR A 557 0.95 -8.86 21.25
N ILE A 558 1.64 -8.54 22.34
CA ILE A 558 3.05 -8.15 22.36
C ILE A 558 3.85 -9.31 22.96
N ARG A 559 4.67 -9.98 22.15
CA ARG A 559 5.43 -11.16 22.63
C ARG A 559 6.59 -10.79 23.55
N GLY A 560 7.17 -9.60 23.38
CA GLY A 560 8.26 -9.07 24.19
C GLY A 560 7.81 -8.12 25.29
N ASN A 561 8.69 -7.17 25.65
CA ASN A 561 8.38 -6.12 26.61
C ASN A 561 7.56 -5.00 25.96
N ALA A 562 6.79 -4.28 26.77
CA ALA A 562 6.11 -3.05 26.39
C ALA A 562 6.54 -1.93 27.35
N GLU A 563 7.25 -0.93 26.82
CA GLU A 563 7.81 0.18 27.60
C GLU A 563 7.18 1.50 27.14
N GLN A 564 6.61 2.23 28.10
CA GLN A 564 5.91 3.50 27.89
C GLN A 564 4.85 3.42 26.78
N THR A 565 4.26 2.24 26.61
CA THR A 565 3.28 1.96 25.55
C THR A 565 1.89 2.25 26.06
N TRP A 566 1.10 2.92 25.23
CA TRP A 566 -0.32 3.16 25.49
C TRP A 566 -1.18 2.29 24.57
N ILE A 567 -2.20 1.65 25.13
CA ILE A 567 -3.14 0.74 24.44
C ILE A 567 -4.55 1.11 24.89
N GLY A 568 -5.50 1.30 23.96
CA GLY A 568 -6.91 1.51 24.33
C GLY A 568 -7.56 2.80 23.80
N VAL A 569 -8.41 3.47 24.58
CA VAL A 569 -9.10 4.75 24.24
C VAL A 569 -8.31 5.98 24.67
N SER A 570 -7.97 6.88 23.75
CA SER A 570 -7.33 8.14 24.15
C SER A 570 -8.38 9.07 24.72
N ASN A 571 -8.09 9.68 25.88
CA ASN A 571 -8.95 10.68 26.55
C ASN A 571 -9.11 12.00 25.77
N ASN A 572 -8.79 12.03 24.47
CA ASN A 572 -8.93 13.18 23.62
C ASN A 572 -10.32 13.16 22.96
N ASP A 573 -10.84 14.35 22.64
CA ASP A 573 -12.19 14.59 22.13
C ASP A 573 -12.48 13.99 20.72
N GLN A 574 -11.71 12.98 20.26
CA GLN A 574 -11.81 12.39 18.92
C GLN A 574 -12.84 11.24 18.81
N GLY A 575 -13.70 11.05 19.81
CA GLY A 575 -15.07 10.56 19.57
C GLY A 575 -15.27 9.09 19.19
N PHE A 576 -14.29 8.20 19.38
CA PHE A 576 -14.55 6.76 19.32
C PHE A 576 -14.91 6.25 20.71
N ALA A 577 -16.20 5.97 20.95
CA ALA A 577 -16.59 5.14 22.07
C ALA A 577 -16.11 3.72 21.77
N GLN A 578 -15.13 3.21 22.51
CA GLN A 578 -14.75 1.79 22.39
C GLN A 578 -15.85 0.95 23.00
N SER A 579 -16.30 -0.01 22.20
CA SER A 579 -17.31 -1.00 22.54
C SER A 579 -16.89 -2.31 21.89
N GLY A 580 -16.89 -3.40 22.63
CA GLY A 580 -16.47 -4.71 22.12
C GLY A 580 -15.66 -5.43 23.18
N ASN A 581 -15.48 -6.74 23.04
CA ASN A 581 -14.72 -7.55 23.99
C ASN A 581 -13.25 -7.58 23.56
N ASP A 582 -12.42 -6.77 24.21
CA ASP A 582 -11.02 -6.57 23.85
C ASP A 582 -10.06 -7.48 24.63
N THR A 583 -8.96 -7.85 23.99
CA THR A 583 -7.92 -8.70 24.60
C THR A 583 -6.53 -8.09 24.43
N VAL A 584 -5.83 -7.89 25.55
CA VAL A 584 -4.44 -7.44 25.60
C VAL A 584 -3.56 -8.53 26.22
N THR A 585 -2.56 -9.01 25.47
CA THR A 585 -1.57 -9.96 25.97
C THR A 585 -0.16 -9.40 25.84
N ILE A 586 0.57 -9.31 26.96
CA ILE A 586 1.98 -8.91 27.01
C ILE A 586 2.80 -10.09 27.55
N GLY A 587 3.67 -10.65 26.71
CA GLY A 587 4.53 -11.79 27.05
C GLY A 587 5.71 -11.43 27.95
N GLY A 588 6.21 -10.21 27.85
CA GLY A 588 7.31 -9.67 28.66
C GLY A 588 6.84 -8.74 29.78
N ASN A 589 7.73 -7.82 30.17
CA ASN A 589 7.43 -6.80 31.17
C ASN A 589 6.59 -5.66 30.58
N PHE A 590 5.70 -5.10 31.38
CA PHE A 590 4.99 -3.87 31.08
C PHE A 590 5.44 -2.76 32.04
N THR A 591 6.09 -1.72 31.48
CA THR A 591 6.48 -0.52 32.22
C THR A 591 5.69 0.67 31.68
N GLY A 592 4.78 1.21 32.47
CA GLY A 592 3.94 2.34 32.08
C GLY A 592 4.65 3.70 32.14
N LYS A 593 3.86 4.77 32.24
CA LYS A 593 4.31 6.18 32.31
C LYS A 593 4.05 6.80 33.69
N GLY A 594 3.86 5.97 34.72
CA GLY A 594 3.35 6.36 36.03
C GLY A 594 1.83 6.32 36.11
N ILE A 595 1.31 6.34 37.35
CA ILE A 595 -0.13 6.21 37.64
C ILE A 595 -0.97 7.44 37.27
N ASP A 596 -0.34 8.57 36.95
CA ASP A 596 -1.00 9.80 36.49
C ASP A 596 -1.29 9.77 34.98
N ASN A 597 -0.71 8.81 34.26
CA ASN A 597 -0.89 8.62 32.83
C ASN A 597 -1.54 7.26 32.60
N GLU A 598 -2.74 7.26 32.06
CA GLU A 598 -3.39 6.04 31.61
C GLU A 598 -2.56 5.36 30.53
N VAL A 599 -2.32 4.05 30.68
CA VAL A 599 -1.50 3.26 29.75
C VAL A 599 -2.26 2.08 29.14
N ILE A 600 -3.30 1.59 29.81
CA ILE A 600 -4.29 0.66 29.25
C ILE A 600 -5.70 1.17 29.60
N ASN A 601 -6.58 1.28 28.61
CA ASN A 601 -8.00 1.68 28.76
C ASN A 601 -8.88 1.00 27.71
N LEU A 602 -9.64 -0.02 28.07
CA LEU A 602 -10.36 -0.85 27.07
C LEU A 602 -11.83 -0.42 26.85
N GLY A 603 -12.43 0.31 27.78
CA GLY A 603 -13.73 0.95 27.57
C GLY A 603 -14.88 0.00 27.91
N ALA A 604 -15.89 -0.11 27.04
CA ALA A 604 -17.03 -0.98 27.32
C ALA A 604 -16.87 -2.34 26.62
N GLY A 605 -17.08 -3.44 27.33
CA GLY A 605 -16.74 -4.76 26.84
C GLY A 605 -16.60 -5.78 27.96
N GLN A 606 -16.57 -7.07 27.64
CA GLN A 606 -15.96 -8.05 28.55
C GLN A 606 -14.50 -8.20 28.15
N ASP A 607 -13.64 -7.42 28.79
CA ASP A 607 -12.27 -7.23 28.37
C ASP A 607 -11.30 -8.13 29.15
N SER A 608 -10.12 -8.36 28.56
CA SER A 608 -9.08 -9.14 29.22
C SER A 608 -7.67 -8.57 29.03
N VAL A 609 -6.94 -8.46 30.13
CA VAL A 609 -5.52 -8.08 30.15
C VAL A 609 -4.70 -9.19 30.79
N THR A 610 -3.72 -9.73 30.06
CA THR A 610 -2.72 -10.68 30.60
C THR A 610 -1.32 -10.12 30.45
N ILE A 611 -0.60 -9.98 31.58
CA ILE A 611 0.82 -9.60 31.61
C ILE A 611 1.61 -10.73 32.23
N SER A 612 2.46 -11.36 31.41
CA SER A 612 3.26 -12.53 31.84
C SER A 612 4.51 -12.13 32.62
N GLY A 613 5.12 -10.99 32.29
CA GLY A 613 6.28 -10.44 33.02
C GLY A 613 5.90 -9.48 34.14
N LYS A 614 6.86 -8.64 34.52
CA LYS A 614 6.72 -7.64 35.58
C LYS A 614 5.76 -6.52 35.16
N LEU A 615 4.92 -6.05 36.08
CA LEU A 615 4.15 -4.80 35.95
C LEU A 615 4.85 -3.70 36.76
N GLN A 616 5.04 -2.52 36.16
CA GLN A 616 5.62 -1.37 36.85
C GLN A 616 5.08 -0.04 36.34
N ASP A 617 4.81 0.89 37.27
CA ASP A 617 4.52 2.29 37.00
C ASP A 617 3.33 2.48 36.02
N SER A 618 2.24 1.76 36.26
CA SER A 618 1.12 1.63 35.32
C SER A 618 -0.25 1.94 35.93
N LEU A 619 -1.10 2.59 35.12
CA LEU A 619 -2.54 2.69 35.30
C LEU A 619 -3.27 1.85 34.24
N ILE A 620 -3.98 0.82 34.68
CA ILE A 620 -4.84 -0.04 33.87
C ILE A 620 -6.29 0.27 34.25
N ARG A 621 -7.12 0.61 33.25
CA ARG A 621 -8.57 0.73 33.37
C ARG A 621 -9.22 -0.25 32.40
N MET A 622 -10.15 -1.07 32.89
CA MET A 622 -10.86 -2.02 32.04
C MET A 622 -12.12 -1.34 31.49
N GLY A 623 -13.06 -0.97 32.35
CA GLY A 623 -14.16 -0.04 32.04
C GLY A 623 -15.52 -0.64 32.39
N ASP A 624 -16.45 -0.73 31.45
CA ASP A 624 -17.79 -1.28 31.70
C ASP A 624 -17.90 -2.70 31.12
N GLY A 625 -18.29 -3.67 31.93
CA GLY A 625 -18.54 -5.07 31.58
C GLY A 625 -17.75 -6.01 32.48
N ASN A 626 -17.93 -7.32 32.33
CA ASN A 626 -17.29 -8.29 33.23
C ASN A 626 -15.86 -8.57 32.76
N ASP A 627 -14.90 -7.92 33.42
CA ASP A 627 -13.52 -7.83 32.97
C ASP A 627 -12.58 -8.78 33.71
N SER A 628 -11.42 -9.05 33.08
CA SER A 628 -10.39 -9.89 33.69
C SER A 628 -8.98 -9.32 33.54
N VAL A 629 -8.26 -9.21 34.66
CA VAL A 629 -6.85 -8.79 34.70
C VAL A 629 -6.02 -9.90 35.34
N THR A 630 -5.03 -10.41 34.60
CA THR A 630 -4.08 -11.40 35.11
C THR A 630 -2.64 -10.90 34.98
N ILE A 631 -1.99 -10.66 36.12
CA ILE A 631 -0.57 -10.31 36.19
C ILE A 631 0.22 -11.47 36.81
N ARG A 632 1.00 -12.18 36.00
CA ARG A 632 1.74 -13.37 36.46
C ARG A 632 3.07 -13.03 37.11
N GLY A 633 3.75 -12.00 36.63
CA GLY A 633 5.02 -11.56 37.18
C GLY A 633 4.87 -10.74 38.47
N ILE A 634 5.98 -10.16 38.90
CA ILE A 634 6.01 -9.28 40.08
C ILE A 634 5.38 -7.93 39.72
N ILE A 635 4.64 -7.34 40.66
CA ILE A 635 4.16 -5.96 40.60
C ILE A 635 5.08 -5.11 41.48
N ASP A 636 5.69 -4.09 40.88
CA ASP A 636 6.64 -3.17 41.51
C ASP A 636 6.38 -1.72 41.07
N GLY A 637 7.01 -0.72 41.71
CA GLY A 637 6.71 0.69 41.44
C GLY A 637 5.27 1.08 41.83
N GLN A 638 4.75 2.19 41.30
CA GLN A 638 3.40 2.64 41.63
C GLN A 638 2.39 2.07 40.63
N ASN A 639 1.29 1.49 41.07
CA ASN A 639 0.33 0.89 40.13
C ASN A 639 -1.12 1.12 40.55
N ARG A 640 -2.00 1.24 39.57
CA ARG A 640 -3.45 1.23 39.77
C ARG A 640 -4.08 0.32 38.74
N ILE A 641 -4.86 -0.64 39.20
CA ILE A 641 -5.68 -1.54 38.39
C ILE A 641 -7.13 -1.26 38.80
N ASP A 642 -7.90 -0.74 37.86
CA ASP A 642 -9.29 -0.29 38.02
C ASP A 642 -10.13 -1.12 37.06
N ALA A 643 -10.98 -2.02 37.57
CA ALA A 643 -11.78 -2.88 36.72
C ALA A 643 -13.01 -2.13 36.19
N GLY A 644 -13.74 -1.40 37.04
CA GLY A 644 -14.79 -0.49 36.63
C GLY A 644 -16.18 -1.04 36.98
N SER A 645 -17.11 -1.05 36.04
CA SER A 645 -18.48 -1.54 36.28
C SER A 645 -18.62 -2.97 35.75
N GLY A 646 -18.98 -3.95 36.55
CA GLY A 646 -19.10 -5.34 36.12
C GLY A 646 -18.79 -6.30 37.26
N ASP A 647 -19.04 -7.60 37.06
CA ASP A 647 -18.54 -8.62 37.97
C ASP A 647 -17.11 -9.00 37.55
N ASP A 648 -16.10 -8.34 38.12
CA ASP A 648 -14.73 -8.38 37.61
C ASP A 648 -13.80 -9.36 38.32
N VAL A 649 -12.71 -9.74 37.63
CA VAL A 649 -11.70 -10.66 38.17
C VAL A 649 -10.29 -10.09 38.04
N ILE A 650 -9.64 -9.80 39.17
CA ILE A 650 -8.24 -9.37 39.23
C ILE A 650 -7.38 -10.46 39.90
N VAL A 651 -6.47 -11.06 39.14
CA VAL A 651 -5.49 -12.06 39.60
C VAL A 651 -4.09 -11.50 39.50
N THR A 652 -3.37 -11.47 40.62
CA THR A 652 -2.00 -10.95 40.68
C THR A 652 -1.02 -11.94 41.29
N GLY A 653 0.22 -11.89 40.82
CA GLY A 653 1.37 -12.56 41.43
C GLY A 653 1.80 -11.89 42.73
N GLN A 654 3.10 -11.64 42.88
CA GLN A 654 3.66 -10.97 44.05
C GLN A 654 3.66 -9.45 43.89
N ILE A 655 3.07 -8.73 44.82
CA ILE A 655 3.04 -7.27 44.89
C ILE A 655 4.06 -6.81 45.93
N ASN A 656 5.22 -6.36 45.46
CA ASN A 656 6.33 -5.86 46.30
C ASN A 656 6.35 -4.33 46.42
N SER A 657 5.52 -3.68 45.62
CA SER A 657 5.36 -2.23 45.53
C SER A 657 4.76 -1.58 46.78
N THR A 658 4.97 -0.28 46.86
CA THR A 658 4.22 0.67 47.69
C THR A 658 3.37 1.52 46.75
N ASN A 659 2.19 1.95 47.19
CA ASN A 659 1.24 2.69 46.35
C ASN A 659 0.70 1.84 45.17
N THR A 660 0.23 0.63 45.46
CA THR A 660 -0.50 -0.22 44.52
C THR A 660 -1.94 -0.39 44.97
N HIS A 661 -2.86 -0.06 44.06
CA HIS A 661 -4.30 -0.12 44.27
C HIS A 661 -4.92 -1.14 43.32
N LEU A 662 -5.68 -2.10 43.87
CA LEU A 662 -6.58 -2.98 43.13
C LEU A 662 -8.01 -2.52 43.42
N ILE A 663 -8.79 -2.25 42.39
CA ILE A 663 -10.12 -1.64 42.50
C ILE A 663 -11.07 -2.42 41.60
N GLY A 664 -12.17 -2.89 42.19
CA GLY A 664 -13.23 -3.62 41.51
C GLY A 664 -14.14 -2.60 40.84
N GLY A 665 -14.99 -1.96 41.62
CA GLY A 665 -15.80 -0.82 41.21
C GLY A 665 -17.27 -1.10 41.48
N GLU A 666 -18.13 -1.08 40.46
CA GLU A 666 -19.54 -1.46 40.63
C GLU A 666 -19.74 -2.92 40.24
N GLY A 667 -20.17 -3.80 41.14
CA GLY A 667 -20.48 -5.19 40.82
C GLY A 667 -19.98 -6.14 41.90
N ASN A 668 -19.94 -7.44 41.61
CA ASN A 668 -19.43 -8.44 42.57
C ASN A 668 -18.03 -8.89 42.15
N ASP A 669 -17.02 -8.20 42.68
CA ASP A 669 -15.66 -8.34 42.19
C ASP A 669 -14.87 -9.41 42.94
N THR A 670 -13.92 -10.03 42.24
CA THR A 670 -13.04 -11.06 42.79
C THR A 670 -11.58 -10.72 42.61
N PHE A 671 -10.88 -10.54 43.73
CA PHE A 671 -9.43 -10.37 43.77
C PHE A 671 -8.76 -11.67 44.19
N THR A 672 -7.68 -12.06 43.52
CA THR A 672 -6.81 -13.16 43.95
C THR A 672 -5.37 -12.68 44.04
N VAL A 673 -4.80 -12.76 45.24
CA VAL A 673 -3.45 -12.27 45.53
C VAL A 673 -2.59 -13.36 46.15
N GLN A 674 -1.32 -13.45 45.72
CA GLN A 674 -0.35 -14.36 46.32
C GLN A 674 0.35 -13.69 47.52
N TYR A 675 0.97 -12.54 47.27
CA TYR A 675 1.64 -11.75 48.30
C TYR A 675 1.38 -10.27 48.03
N PHE A 676 0.92 -9.55 49.05
CA PHE A 676 0.72 -8.12 49.02
C PHE A 676 1.53 -7.52 50.17
N ARG A 677 2.58 -6.78 49.82
CA ARG A 677 3.42 -6.08 50.79
C ARG A 677 2.56 -5.17 51.67
N GLY A 678 2.66 -5.35 52.99
CA GLY A 678 2.04 -4.48 53.98
C GLY A 678 2.62 -3.07 53.91
N ASP A 679 1.84 -2.14 53.36
CA ASP A 679 2.14 -0.71 53.31
C ASP A 679 0.83 0.07 53.26
N ASN A 680 0.74 1.17 54.01
CA ASN A 680 -0.50 1.92 54.17
C ASN A 680 -0.84 2.83 52.98
N GLN A 681 -0.01 2.85 51.94
CA GLN A 681 -0.35 3.41 50.62
C GLN A 681 -0.91 2.33 49.67
N ASN A 682 -0.85 1.06 50.04
CA ASN A 682 -1.47 -0.01 49.27
C ASN A 682 -2.93 -0.16 49.65
N ALA A 683 -3.77 -0.54 48.68
CA ALA A 683 -5.18 -0.77 48.92
C ALA A 683 -5.76 -1.86 48.02
N VAL A 684 -6.74 -2.59 48.56
CA VAL A 684 -7.73 -3.35 47.78
C VAL A 684 -9.09 -2.73 48.10
N SER A 685 -9.80 -2.26 47.07
CA SER A 685 -11.12 -1.67 47.17
C SER A 685 -12.08 -2.52 46.36
N GLY A 686 -13.10 -3.11 46.99
CA GLY A 686 -14.15 -3.80 46.24
C GLY A 686 -14.98 -2.78 45.49
N GLY A 687 -15.76 -1.99 46.22
CA GLY A 687 -16.48 -0.85 45.67
C GLY A 687 -17.91 -0.90 46.12
N THR A 688 -18.86 -0.98 45.18
CA THR A 688 -20.25 -1.30 45.50
C THR A 688 -20.58 -2.71 45.04
N GLY A 689 -21.26 -3.49 45.88
CA GLY A 689 -21.66 -4.86 45.56
C GLY A 689 -21.10 -5.85 46.56
N LYS A 690 -20.98 -7.13 46.17
CA LYS A 690 -20.48 -8.19 47.07
C LYS A 690 -19.11 -8.68 46.60
N ASP A 691 -18.08 -8.07 47.17
CA ASP A 691 -16.70 -8.24 46.73
C ASP A 691 -15.94 -9.29 47.56
N THR A 692 -15.06 -10.01 46.87
CA THR A 692 -14.33 -11.15 47.41
C THR A 692 -12.81 -11.00 47.24
N LEU A 693 -12.06 -11.03 48.34
CA LEU A 693 -10.61 -11.12 48.35
C LEU A 693 -10.13 -12.54 48.69
N ASN A 694 -9.60 -13.25 47.70
CA ASN A 694 -8.93 -14.53 47.86
C ASN A 694 -7.43 -14.36 48.12
N ILE A 695 -6.97 -14.86 49.27
CA ILE A 695 -5.56 -14.85 49.67
C ILE A 695 -4.99 -16.26 49.52
N THR A 696 -4.00 -16.43 48.65
CA THR A 696 -3.45 -17.76 48.29
C THR A 696 -2.03 -18.01 48.76
N GLY A 697 -1.25 -16.96 49.05
CA GLY A 697 0.12 -17.11 49.54
C GLY A 697 0.27 -16.95 51.06
N PHE A 698 1.35 -16.29 51.48
CA PHE A 698 1.80 -16.21 52.87
C PHE A 698 2.27 -14.80 53.23
N ASN A 699 2.24 -14.48 54.54
CA ASN A 699 2.70 -13.21 55.12
C ASN A 699 1.98 -11.95 54.59
N ASN A 700 0.76 -12.10 54.08
CA ASN A 700 -0.06 -10.95 53.75
C ASN A 700 -0.52 -10.24 55.03
N GLN A 701 -0.48 -8.91 55.04
CA GLN A 701 -0.87 -8.07 56.17
C GLN A 701 -1.90 -7.04 55.71
N PHE A 702 -3.18 -7.35 55.93
CA PHE A 702 -4.30 -6.50 55.53
C PHE A 702 -5.00 -5.89 56.74
N ILE A 703 -5.60 -4.72 56.56
CA ILE A 703 -6.33 -4.01 57.63
C ILE A 703 -7.65 -3.43 57.11
N VAL A 704 -8.72 -3.65 57.87
CA VAL A 704 -9.94 -2.82 57.82
C VAL A 704 -9.74 -1.68 58.81
N GLY A 705 -9.32 -0.53 58.29
CA GLY A 705 -8.84 0.62 59.03
C GLY A 705 -7.55 1.18 58.44
N TYR A 706 -6.78 1.93 59.23
CA TYR A 706 -5.55 2.57 58.75
C TYR A 706 -4.38 2.39 59.73
N LYS A 707 -3.29 1.79 59.26
CA LYS A 707 -2.06 1.60 60.06
C LYS A 707 -0.84 1.39 59.18
N SER A 708 0.27 2.07 59.50
CA SER A 708 1.54 1.89 58.78
C SER A 708 2.02 0.43 58.83
N GLY A 709 2.49 -0.07 57.68
CA GLY A 709 2.91 -1.47 57.51
C GLY A 709 1.77 -2.46 57.21
N TRP A 710 0.57 -1.97 56.92
CA TRP A 710 -0.60 -2.80 56.58
C TRP A 710 -1.27 -2.27 55.30
N THR A 711 -1.68 -3.19 54.43
CA THR A 711 -2.44 -2.86 53.21
C THR A 711 -3.91 -2.63 53.56
N ASN A 712 -4.48 -1.52 53.10
CA ASN A 712 -5.85 -1.16 53.43
C ASN A 712 -6.85 -2.04 52.65
N LEU A 713 -7.94 -2.42 53.30
CA LEU A 713 -9.12 -3.03 52.68
C LEU A 713 -10.29 -2.06 52.81
N TRP A 714 -10.92 -1.74 51.68
CA TRP A 714 -12.10 -0.89 51.60
C TRP A 714 -13.22 -1.61 50.88
N SER A 715 -14.44 -1.56 51.44
CA SER A 715 -15.63 -2.19 50.84
C SER A 715 -15.36 -3.61 50.35
N ILE A 716 -14.90 -4.49 51.25
CA ILE A 716 -14.77 -5.92 50.96
C ILE A 716 -15.74 -6.65 51.88
N GLU A 717 -16.58 -7.50 51.30
CA GLU A 717 -17.64 -8.21 52.00
C GLU A 717 -17.22 -9.64 52.34
N GLU A 718 -16.29 -10.22 51.57
CA GLU A 718 -15.80 -11.58 51.75
C GLU A 718 -14.27 -11.65 51.61
N ILE A 719 -13.59 -12.16 52.63
CA ILE A 719 -12.15 -12.45 52.60
C ILE A 719 -11.98 -13.95 52.79
N VAL A 720 -11.30 -14.61 51.86
CA VAL A 720 -11.11 -16.06 51.88
C VAL A 720 -9.63 -16.39 51.93
N PHE A 721 -9.21 -17.07 52.99
CA PHE A 721 -7.93 -17.78 53.00
C PHE A 721 -8.07 -19.03 52.11
N LYS A 722 -7.68 -18.92 50.84
CA LYS A 722 -7.91 -19.95 49.80
C LYS A 722 -6.60 -20.67 49.47
N ASN A 723 -6.42 -21.89 49.95
CA ASN A 723 -5.20 -22.70 49.85
C ASN A 723 -3.96 -21.97 50.40
N SER A 724 -4.17 -21.02 51.31
CA SER A 724 -3.12 -20.14 51.80
C SER A 724 -2.07 -20.90 52.62
N THR A 725 -0.79 -20.65 52.33
CA THR A 725 0.33 -21.49 52.79
C THR A 725 1.07 -20.96 54.02
N GLY A 726 0.66 -19.84 54.63
CA GLY A 726 1.43 -19.25 55.74
C GLY A 726 0.68 -18.33 56.70
N LYS A 727 1.41 -17.38 57.31
CA LYS A 727 0.96 -16.51 58.42
C LYS A 727 0.32 -15.22 57.90
N ASN A 728 -0.81 -15.33 57.21
CA ASN A 728 -1.55 -14.14 56.78
C ASN A 728 -2.33 -13.55 57.96
N THR A 729 -2.40 -12.23 58.02
CA THR A 729 -3.13 -11.53 59.09
C THR A 729 -4.11 -10.52 58.49
N ILE A 730 -5.38 -10.63 58.91
CA ILE A 730 -6.40 -9.59 58.70
C ILE A 730 -6.61 -8.87 60.02
N ARG A 731 -6.35 -7.57 60.06
CA ARG A 731 -6.54 -6.73 61.25
C ARG A 731 -7.81 -5.89 61.13
N ILE A 732 -8.59 -5.82 62.20
CA ILE A 732 -9.83 -5.04 62.26
C ILE A 732 -9.65 -3.95 63.31
N ASP A 733 -9.42 -2.71 62.83
CA ASP A 733 -9.25 -1.52 63.68
C ASP A 733 -10.48 -0.59 63.63
N GLU A 734 -11.43 -0.84 62.72
CA GLU A 734 -12.67 -0.06 62.59
C GLU A 734 -13.93 -0.90 62.78
N THR A 735 -15.00 -0.25 63.26
CA THR A 735 -16.32 -0.87 63.46
C THR A 735 -17.26 -0.72 62.27
N SER A 736 -16.95 0.23 61.37
CA SER A 736 -17.62 0.39 60.08
C SER A 736 -16.88 -0.47 59.07
N LEU A 737 -17.45 -1.60 58.69
CA LEU A 737 -16.73 -2.62 57.90
C LEU A 737 -16.96 -2.42 56.40
N THR A 738 -18.21 -2.53 55.99
CA THR A 738 -18.71 -2.32 54.63
C THR A 738 -20.16 -1.84 54.70
N GLU A 739 -20.61 -1.07 53.71
CA GLU A 739 -22.02 -0.70 53.56
C GLU A 739 -22.85 -1.80 52.88
N ASP A 740 -22.23 -2.63 52.06
CA ASP A 740 -22.89 -3.67 51.29
C ASP A 740 -23.02 -5.00 52.07
N ASN A 741 -23.60 -6.01 51.43
CA ASN A 741 -23.89 -7.32 52.02
C ASN A 741 -24.61 -7.22 53.39
N GLY A 742 -25.53 -6.25 53.51
CA GLY A 742 -26.23 -5.97 54.76
C GLY A 742 -25.28 -5.55 55.90
N LYS A 743 -24.25 -4.77 55.59
CA LYS A 743 -23.20 -4.29 56.50
C LYS A 743 -22.35 -5.41 57.11
N SER A 744 -22.13 -6.50 56.36
CA SER A 744 -21.49 -7.70 56.88
C SER A 744 -20.21 -8.06 56.15
N LEU A 745 -19.12 -8.23 56.90
CA LEU A 745 -17.85 -8.77 56.42
C LEU A 745 -17.67 -10.22 56.90
N TYR A 746 -17.39 -11.11 55.97
CA TYR A 746 -17.09 -12.53 56.22
C TYR A 746 -15.60 -12.80 56.03
N ILE A 747 -14.97 -13.43 57.02
CA ILE A 747 -13.61 -13.96 56.91
C ILE A 747 -13.71 -15.49 57.00
N LYS A 748 -13.42 -16.12 55.87
CA LYS A 748 -13.59 -17.55 55.63
C LYS A 748 -12.25 -18.23 55.37
N LYS A 749 -12.28 -19.56 55.38
CA LYS A 749 -11.14 -20.38 55.02
C LYS A 749 -11.58 -21.59 54.18
N ASP A 750 -10.68 -22.11 53.35
CA ASP A 750 -10.85 -23.44 52.77
C ASP A 750 -10.13 -24.52 53.60
N GLN A 751 -10.45 -25.78 53.33
CA GLN A 751 -9.97 -26.93 54.12
C GLN A 751 -8.44 -27.09 54.10
N SER A 752 -7.78 -26.61 53.04
CA SER A 752 -6.35 -26.71 52.77
C SER A 752 -5.55 -25.51 53.30
N SER A 753 -6.21 -24.45 53.76
CA SER A 753 -5.55 -23.26 54.30
C SER A 753 -4.79 -23.53 55.61
N SER A 754 -3.69 -22.80 55.78
CA SER A 754 -2.85 -22.84 56.98
C SER A 754 -3.60 -22.45 58.25
N THR A 755 -3.42 -23.21 59.33
CA THR A 755 -3.93 -22.86 60.67
C THR A 755 -3.20 -21.67 61.30
N LEU A 756 -2.14 -21.17 60.66
CA LEU A 756 -1.37 -20.01 61.12
C LEU A 756 -1.98 -18.66 60.67
N ASN A 757 -3.00 -18.69 59.81
CA ASN A 757 -3.73 -17.48 59.44
C ASN A 757 -4.46 -16.92 60.66
N THR A 758 -4.41 -15.60 60.82
CA THR A 758 -4.89 -14.93 62.02
C THR A 758 -5.81 -13.76 61.67
N VAL A 759 -6.83 -13.54 62.49
CA VAL A 759 -7.63 -12.31 62.51
C VAL A 759 -7.34 -11.58 63.83
N ASP A 760 -6.86 -10.35 63.74
CA ASP A 760 -6.54 -9.48 64.88
C ASP A 760 -7.71 -8.50 65.08
N VAL A 761 -8.55 -8.75 66.09
CA VAL A 761 -9.77 -7.97 66.32
C VAL A 761 -9.50 -6.95 67.43
N ASN A 762 -9.14 -5.72 67.02
CA ASN A 762 -8.72 -4.66 67.94
C ASN A 762 -9.83 -3.61 68.18
N VAL A 763 -11.08 -4.01 68.00
CA VAL A 763 -12.29 -3.23 68.26
C VAL A 763 -13.19 -3.92 69.27
N ARG A 764 -14.11 -3.17 69.90
CA ARG A 764 -15.07 -3.72 70.88
C ARG A 764 -16.45 -3.87 70.25
N GLY A 765 -17.06 -5.05 70.38
CA GLY A 765 -18.42 -5.36 69.92
C GLY A 765 -19.04 -6.49 70.75
N SER A 766 -20.34 -6.77 70.56
CA SER A 766 -20.97 -7.93 71.21
C SER A 766 -20.69 -9.20 70.41
N GLU A 767 -20.11 -10.20 71.07
CA GLU A 767 -19.75 -11.49 70.49
C GLU A 767 -20.89 -12.49 70.63
N THR A 768 -21.20 -13.20 69.53
CA THR A 768 -22.13 -14.33 69.49
C THR A 768 -21.58 -15.43 68.59
N LYS A 769 -22.28 -16.56 68.49
CA LYS A 769 -21.99 -17.62 67.53
C LYS A 769 -23.22 -17.94 66.69
N THR A 770 -23.00 -18.26 65.43
CA THR A 770 -24.05 -18.74 64.53
C THR A 770 -23.53 -19.88 63.66
N THR A 771 -24.44 -20.61 63.01
CA THR A 771 -24.12 -21.58 61.96
C THR A 771 -24.95 -21.25 60.74
N GLN A 772 -24.30 -21.12 59.60
CA GLN A 772 -24.93 -20.86 58.31
C GLN A 772 -24.78 -22.10 57.42
N TYR A 773 -25.70 -22.28 56.47
CA TYR A 773 -25.60 -23.32 55.46
C TYR A 773 -25.24 -22.63 54.14
N GLU A 774 -24.09 -22.98 53.58
CA GLU A 774 -23.54 -22.36 52.37
C GLU A 774 -23.16 -23.45 51.37
N ASP A 775 -23.52 -23.25 50.12
CA ASP A 775 -23.00 -24.02 48.98
C ASP A 775 -21.81 -23.22 48.42
N ARG A 776 -20.59 -23.65 48.75
CA ARG A 776 -19.34 -22.91 48.44
C ARG A 776 -18.61 -23.45 47.20
N ASP A 777 -18.89 -24.67 46.78
CA ASP A 777 -18.31 -25.29 45.58
C ASP A 777 -19.28 -25.30 44.39
N GLY A 778 -20.54 -24.88 44.60
CA GLY A 778 -21.53 -24.70 43.55
C GLY A 778 -22.13 -26.03 43.07
N ASP A 779 -22.01 -27.10 43.87
CA ASP A 779 -22.49 -28.44 43.51
C ASP A 779 -23.99 -28.64 43.81
N GLY A 780 -24.64 -27.63 44.40
CA GLY A 780 -26.04 -27.65 44.81
C GLY A 780 -26.28 -28.17 46.23
N HIS A 781 -25.24 -28.48 46.99
CA HIS A 781 -25.31 -28.99 48.37
C HIS A 781 -24.72 -28.00 49.37
N SER A 782 -25.60 -27.39 50.18
CA SER A 782 -25.15 -26.50 51.25
C SER A 782 -24.59 -27.27 52.46
N GLU A 783 -23.37 -26.94 52.86
CA GLU A 783 -22.72 -27.45 54.06
C GLU A 783 -22.84 -26.46 55.23
N SER A 784 -22.79 -26.97 56.47
CA SER A 784 -22.88 -26.12 57.67
C SER A 784 -21.52 -25.53 58.05
N TYR A 785 -21.43 -24.20 58.10
CA TYR A 785 -20.24 -23.46 58.55
C TYR A 785 -20.57 -22.66 59.82
N SER A 786 -19.78 -22.86 60.88
CA SER A 786 -19.93 -22.13 62.15
C SER A 786 -19.07 -20.87 62.17
N TYR A 787 -19.64 -19.77 62.67
CA TYR A 787 -18.97 -18.47 62.74
C TYR A 787 -19.03 -17.89 64.13
N LYS A 788 -17.94 -17.27 64.54
CA LYS A 788 -17.94 -16.26 65.59
C LYS A 788 -18.36 -14.91 64.99
N VAL A 789 -19.33 -14.25 65.61
CA VAL A 789 -19.94 -13.03 65.08
C VAL A 789 -19.73 -11.87 66.06
N TYR A 790 -19.08 -10.82 65.61
CA TYR A 790 -18.95 -9.55 66.33
C TYR A 790 -19.96 -8.56 65.75
N THR A 791 -20.85 -8.02 66.59
CA THR A 791 -21.80 -6.97 66.20
C THR A 791 -21.35 -5.63 66.74
N PHE A 792 -21.35 -4.62 65.87
CA PHE A 792 -20.91 -3.26 66.18
C PHE A 792 -22.06 -2.25 66.07
N SER A 793 -21.84 -1.04 66.59
CA SER A 793 -22.77 0.08 66.45
C SER A 793 -23.02 0.41 64.98
N GLY A 794 -24.26 0.76 64.60
CA GLY A 794 -24.62 1.03 63.21
C GLY A 794 -25.07 -0.20 62.42
N GLY A 795 -25.08 -1.38 63.04
CA GLY A 795 -25.59 -2.63 62.46
C GLY A 795 -24.54 -3.49 61.77
N TYR A 796 -23.27 -3.06 61.75
CA TYR A 796 -22.17 -3.81 61.13
C TYR A 796 -21.89 -5.12 61.86
N LYS A 797 -21.57 -6.17 61.09
CA LYS A 797 -21.26 -7.50 61.62
C LYS A 797 -20.01 -8.08 60.97
N LEU A 798 -19.10 -8.58 61.79
CA LEU A 798 -17.94 -9.34 61.36
C LEU A 798 -18.17 -10.83 61.68
N TYR A 799 -18.15 -11.67 60.66
CA TYR A 799 -18.24 -13.12 60.76
C TYR A 799 -16.86 -13.73 60.54
N ILE A 800 -16.33 -14.44 61.52
CA ILE A 800 -15.05 -15.17 61.40
C ILE A 800 -15.35 -16.65 61.51
N GLU A 801 -15.01 -17.41 60.49
CA GLU A 801 -15.25 -18.85 60.44
C GLU A 801 -14.47 -19.58 61.56
N ASP A 802 -15.13 -20.53 62.22
CA ASP A 802 -14.52 -21.32 63.29
C ASP A 802 -13.28 -22.07 62.75
N GLY A 803 -12.21 -22.06 63.54
CA GLY A 803 -10.92 -22.67 63.16
C GLY A 803 -9.94 -21.72 62.49
N ILE A 804 -10.28 -20.44 62.32
CA ILE A 804 -9.32 -19.35 62.10
C ILE A 804 -8.83 -18.84 63.47
N ASN A 805 -7.53 -18.54 63.60
CA ASN A 805 -6.97 -18.02 64.84
C ASN A 805 -7.40 -16.56 65.06
N ILE A 806 -7.90 -16.22 66.25
CA ILE A 806 -8.31 -14.85 66.60
C ILE A 806 -7.43 -14.37 67.76
N ILE A 807 -6.79 -13.21 67.61
CA ILE A 807 -5.90 -12.62 68.62
C ILE A 807 -6.39 -11.27 69.14
#